data_AF-A0A327RP47-F1
#
_entry.id   AF-A0A327RP47-F1
#
_cell.length_a   1.000
_cell.length_b   1.000
_cell.length_c   1.000
_cell.angle_alpha   90.00
_cell.angle_beta   90.00
_cell.angle_gamma   90.00
#
_symmetry.space_group_name_H-M   'P 1'
#
loop_
_entity.id
_entity.type
_entity.pdbx_description
1 polymer ?
#
loop_
_entity_poly.entity_id
_entity_poly.type
_entity_poly.pdbx_seq_one_letter_code
_entity_poly.pdbx_strand_id
1 'polypeptide(L)'
;MRVSKLLKELKISYKRLTRYNIFLETPITSPNQELDEDTYLQIIALYNNKEIQNQLDDLAINDQISNYNGCLVNNQCKFIGKVKWYYNQANDGEYGFAEHEQLKEIFFRGSVVKGVNPRNLRENEDIIFTISKQDFINRDRIKATTLHYIAHETDILFLIYLGILKNNVKCLNRLTEIITQDGFTIKPSTKLEVEQLFSDYFSNPTITIDKVISIVNIASQLDIMLTKEQIDKIDSSLDSHQKFQLFSQTNYLLPISTIEEELIEYIANNPANSQFLLSKLDSKDLEYILEEVFNTLVSKPEQDNYHSLIEFVKWNAISIDYTKLSDEQITILWLNNLIENFPLDAVYSYLFKIKAQLDKTFNKETIKLLEGKIYQVLDKVTQEEHVNLFYKTYNNYEEIDTIKIYNQTTFFLDYTKDEVLYKKFVTVVESKATDYIKLQLFISDYTDSVNFHDVVIYTGLLSASDQKLFFKKVLMLIETKVLDLTLIDLNKITTYNYTDNQYAKEIDGVGLDFTLSIILKIATDLRQNQITNRNSIFDIIANQIKTPQDLLVIDGFFQKCDGRTFAEETTKTIDGKTITTYYKKKSDKLPRFKTFCDGRKALEQNSNRPLLSRREQMEFWWCENTPCFETCRKPVSANNWRDYTLENVLKILGINYSERQYEIVLSIINRVNRFLEHLKCKCCNTILRPNGRGNYGFYGVSMFSCTNKQCETPDKNVYLSHCMNGKCEDYIDSRESKKCRPSTIENPDNCGWYICNNCYACCSSEKLQSRKSIIEQSGQEYKCHINGHRDRGVLCCSECGFETIKRVLNTELYRQQLDWFISKIGTETIENSGQRQDGKWWFRWCRGDLYFEEFFNALTSLKDNGFQVPNLETGDDVQFIAEPFVENNDEAKIFDCPNCKNVIELSDNELFNFERVSAIKYFHNIIFPDHERT
;
A
#
# COMPACT_ATOMS: atom_id res chain seq x y z
N MET A 1 -71.71 16.53 47.23
CA MET A 1 -70.74 16.65 48.36
C MET A 1 -69.32 16.50 47.82
N ARG A 2 -68.34 17.35 48.20
CA ARG A 2 -66.93 17.13 47.77
C ARG A 2 -66.27 15.99 48.55
N VAL A 3 -65.53 15.12 47.85
CA VAL A 3 -64.80 13.99 48.45
C VAL A 3 -63.88 14.43 49.60
N SER A 4 -63.14 15.53 49.45
CA SER A 4 -62.28 16.08 50.51
C SER A 4 -63.02 16.48 51.80
N LYS A 5 -64.30 16.86 51.69
CA LYS A 5 -65.17 17.16 52.85
C LYS A 5 -65.67 15.86 53.50
N LEU A 6 -66.07 14.89 52.68
CA LEU A 6 -66.49 13.55 53.12
C LEU A 6 -65.39 12.80 53.89
N LEU A 7 -64.13 12.88 53.43
CA LEU A 7 -62.98 12.27 54.13
C LEU A 7 -62.81 12.78 55.56
N LYS A 8 -63.02 14.10 55.76
CA LYS A 8 -62.94 14.73 57.09
C LYS A 8 -64.11 14.30 57.97
N GLU A 9 -65.31 14.19 57.38
CA GLU A 9 -66.53 13.80 58.07
C GLU A 9 -66.48 12.35 58.56
N LEU A 10 -66.08 11.42 57.68
CA LEU A 10 -65.95 10.01 57.99
C LEU A 10 -64.65 9.64 58.73
N LYS A 11 -63.69 10.58 58.84
CA LYS A 11 -62.36 10.35 59.43
C LYS A 11 -61.60 9.18 58.80
N ILE A 12 -61.75 8.99 57.49
CA ILE A 12 -61.04 7.96 56.72
C ILE A 12 -60.05 8.58 55.74
N SER A 13 -59.02 7.81 55.35
CA SER A 13 -58.06 8.24 54.34
C SER A 13 -58.66 8.17 52.94
N TYR A 14 -58.11 8.95 52.00
CA TYR A 14 -58.52 8.87 50.59
C TYR A 14 -58.37 7.46 50.04
N LYS A 15 -57.27 6.78 50.37
CA LYS A 15 -57.02 5.37 50.02
C LYS A 15 -58.08 4.42 50.59
N ARG A 16 -58.58 4.67 51.80
CA ARG A 16 -59.67 3.88 52.40
C ARG A 16 -60.99 4.13 51.66
N LEU A 17 -61.25 5.38 51.26
CA LEU A 17 -62.46 5.75 50.54
C LEU A 17 -62.48 5.20 49.10
N THR A 18 -61.35 5.18 48.38
CA THR A 18 -61.31 4.63 47.02
C THR A 18 -61.55 3.12 46.96
N ARG A 19 -61.36 2.39 48.08
CA ARG A 19 -61.71 0.95 48.14
C ARG A 19 -63.22 0.69 48.08
N TYR A 20 -64.05 1.70 48.32
CA TYR A 20 -65.50 1.57 48.15
C TYR A 20 -65.89 1.46 46.68
N ASN A 21 -65.03 1.83 45.73
CA ASN A 21 -65.33 1.81 44.29
C ASN A 21 -65.84 0.46 43.77
N ILE A 22 -65.49 -0.65 44.41
CA ILE A 22 -65.99 -1.99 44.04
C ILE A 22 -67.49 -2.17 44.32
N PHE A 23 -68.08 -1.31 45.15
CA PHE A 23 -69.50 -1.31 45.52
C PHE A 23 -70.26 -0.10 44.97
N LEU A 24 -69.57 0.80 44.25
CA LEU A 24 -70.15 2.03 43.73
C LEU A 24 -70.37 1.92 42.23
N GLU A 25 -71.48 2.46 41.76
CA GLU A 25 -71.76 2.58 40.33
C GLU A 25 -70.89 3.66 39.68
N THR A 26 -70.66 4.76 40.41
CA THR A 26 -69.76 5.85 40.00
C THR A 26 -68.46 5.80 40.81
N PRO A 27 -67.32 5.48 40.19
CA PRO A 27 -66.06 5.37 40.92
C PRO A 27 -65.51 6.74 41.36
N ILE A 28 -64.85 6.73 42.51
CA ILE A 28 -64.14 7.88 43.07
C ILE A 28 -62.72 7.90 42.47
N THR A 29 -62.43 8.93 41.68
CA THR A 29 -61.18 9.06 40.92
C THR A 29 -60.31 10.23 41.39
N SER A 30 -60.85 11.17 42.18
CA SER A 30 -60.09 12.32 42.71
C SER A 30 -60.57 12.81 44.07
N PRO A 31 -59.69 13.31 44.97
CA PRO A 31 -60.08 13.97 46.22
C PRO A 31 -60.92 15.24 46.02
N ASN A 32 -60.88 15.83 44.82
CA ASN A 32 -61.62 17.04 44.46
C ASN A 32 -62.95 16.76 43.74
N GLN A 33 -63.28 15.49 43.47
CA GLN A 33 -64.52 15.11 42.81
C GLN A 33 -65.74 15.55 43.63
N GLU A 34 -66.76 16.06 42.94
CA GLU A 34 -68.08 16.31 43.51
C GLU A 34 -68.94 15.06 43.33
N LEU A 35 -69.45 14.55 44.44
CA LEU A 35 -70.36 13.40 44.48
C LEU A 35 -71.79 13.91 44.40
N ASP A 36 -72.60 13.27 43.56
CA ASP A 36 -74.05 13.39 43.62
C ASP A 36 -74.60 12.86 44.95
N GLU A 37 -75.88 13.15 45.21
CA GLU A 37 -76.53 12.82 46.47
C GLU A 37 -76.67 11.30 46.67
N ASP A 38 -76.94 10.56 45.60
CA ASP A 38 -77.11 9.10 45.62
C ASP A 38 -75.79 8.37 45.96
N THR A 39 -74.70 8.73 45.30
CA THR A 39 -73.36 8.19 45.56
C THR A 39 -72.89 8.55 46.98
N TYR A 40 -73.18 9.77 47.45
CA TYR A 40 -72.90 10.18 48.83
C TYR A 40 -73.66 9.31 49.84
N LEU A 41 -74.97 9.13 49.67
CA LEU A 41 -75.80 8.30 50.55
C LEU A 41 -75.37 6.82 50.50
N GLN A 42 -75.00 6.32 49.32
CA GLN A 42 -74.46 4.97 49.16
C GLN A 42 -73.16 4.80 49.95
N ILE A 43 -72.21 5.74 49.86
CA ILE A 43 -70.98 5.69 50.67
C ILE A 43 -71.27 5.70 52.16
N ILE A 44 -72.22 6.53 52.63
CA ILE A 44 -72.63 6.55 54.04
C ILE A 44 -73.26 5.21 54.46
N ALA A 45 -74.07 4.59 53.61
CA ALA A 45 -74.65 3.28 53.86
C ALA A 45 -73.58 2.18 53.94
N LEU A 46 -72.62 2.16 53.00
CA LEU A 46 -71.50 1.23 52.98
C LEU A 46 -70.58 1.43 54.20
N TYR A 47 -70.33 2.68 54.60
CA TYR A 47 -69.51 3.02 55.77
C TYR A 47 -70.10 2.45 57.07
N ASN A 48 -71.42 2.50 57.20
CA ASN A 48 -72.13 1.98 58.38
C ASN A 48 -72.38 0.46 58.34
N ASN A 49 -72.14 -0.20 57.19
CA ASN A 49 -72.32 -1.65 57.05
C ASN A 49 -71.09 -2.41 57.57
N LYS A 50 -71.26 -3.11 58.69
CA LYS A 50 -70.18 -3.87 59.35
C LYS A 50 -69.56 -4.97 58.49
N GLU A 51 -70.35 -5.65 57.66
CA GLU A 51 -69.86 -6.71 56.78
C GLU A 51 -68.95 -6.14 55.68
N ILE A 52 -69.35 -5.01 55.10
CA ILE A 52 -68.57 -4.30 54.10
C ILE A 52 -67.32 -3.68 54.72
N GLN A 53 -67.39 -3.16 55.95
CA GLN A 53 -66.19 -2.71 56.66
C GLN A 53 -65.17 -3.84 56.86
N ASN A 54 -65.63 -5.04 57.23
CA ASN A 54 -64.76 -6.20 57.36
C ASN A 54 -64.13 -6.59 56.00
N GLN A 55 -64.90 -6.59 54.91
CA GLN A 55 -64.38 -6.86 53.56
C GLN A 55 -63.34 -5.81 53.13
N LEU A 56 -63.58 -4.54 53.41
CA LEU A 56 -62.63 -3.45 53.12
C LEU A 56 -61.38 -3.49 54.00
N ASP A 57 -61.47 -4.02 55.23
CA ASP A 57 -60.33 -4.29 56.09
C ASP A 57 -59.51 -5.47 55.59
N ASP A 58 -60.17 -6.53 55.12
CA ASP A 58 -59.52 -7.68 54.50
C ASP A 58 -58.76 -7.28 53.23
N LEU A 59 -59.36 -6.46 52.36
CA LEU A 59 -58.67 -5.88 51.21
C LEU A 59 -57.48 -5.01 51.63
N ALA A 60 -57.62 -4.27 52.74
CA ALA A 60 -56.54 -3.46 53.28
C ALA A 60 -55.33 -4.28 53.70
N ILE A 61 -55.59 -5.40 54.37
CA ILE A 61 -54.60 -6.34 54.85
C ILE A 61 -53.93 -7.02 53.66
N ASN A 62 -54.69 -7.46 52.66
CA ASN A 62 -54.16 -8.07 51.45
C ASN A 62 -53.26 -7.12 50.67
N ASP A 63 -53.67 -5.86 50.47
CA ASP A 63 -52.82 -4.82 49.88
C ASP A 63 -51.50 -4.68 50.64
N GLN A 64 -51.57 -4.71 51.97
CA GLN A 64 -50.39 -4.52 52.82
C GLN A 64 -49.45 -5.73 52.76
N ILE A 65 -49.98 -6.95 52.71
CA ILE A 65 -49.23 -8.19 52.49
C ILE A 65 -48.52 -8.10 51.13
N SER A 66 -49.24 -7.73 50.06
CA SER A 66 -48.70 -7.59 48.71
C SER A 66 -47.63 -6.51 48.59
N ASN A 67 -47.75 -5.41 49.34
CA ASN A 67 -46.74 -4.34 49.42
C ASN A 67 -45.46 -4.81 50.14
N TYR A 68 -45.56 -5.83 50.98
CA TYR A 68 -44.43 -6.42 51.69
C TYR A 68 -43.91 -7.65 50.93
N ASN A 69 -44.18 -7.74 49.63
CA ASN A 69 -43.81 -8.88 48.78
C ASN A 69 -44.29 -10.24 49.32
N GLY A 70 -45.42 -10.23 50.05
CA GLY A 70 -46.08 -11.44 50.51
C GLY A 70 -47.30 -11.79 49.66
N CYS A 71 -47.84 -12.97 49.93
CA CYS A 71 -49.08 -13.46 49.35
C CYS A 71 -49.92 -14.13 50.44
N LEU A 72 -51.23 -13.89 50.42
CA LEU A 72 -52.17 -14.54 51.32
C LEU A 72 -52.69 -15.82 50.66
N VAL A 73 -52.42 -16.97 51.27
CA VAL A 73 -52.96 -18.27 50.83
C VAL A 73 -53.59 -18.97 52.03
N ASN A 74 -54.86 -19.37 51.93
CA ASN A 74 -55.59 -20.09 52.99
C ASN A 74 -55.49 -19.44 54.39
N ASN A 75 -55.67 -18.12 54.46
CA ASN A 75 -55.58 -17.33 55.70
C ASN A 75 -54.19 -17.32 56.36
N GLN A 76 -53.16 -17.72 55.61
CA GLN A 76 -51.76 -17.67 56.00
C GLN A 76 -50.97 -16.75 55.05
N CYS A 77 -50.13 -15.90 55.61
CA CYS A 77 -49.34 -14.94 54.84
C CYS A 77 -47.96 -15.54 54.60
N LYS A 78 -47.63 -15.82 53.33
CA LYS A 78 -46.33 -16.35 52.90
C LYS A 78 -45.42 -15.21 52.44
N PHE A 79 -44.15 -15.26 52.84
CA PHE A 79 -43.13 -14.28 52.50
C PHE A 79 -41.79 -14.96 52.20
N ILE A 80 -40.92 -14.28 51.45
CA ILE A 80 -39.53 -14.69 51.27
C ILE A 80 -38.65 -13.87 52.22
N GLY A 81 -37.83 -14.56 53.01
CA GLY A 81 -36.82 -13.93 53.86
C GLY A 81 -35.50 -14.67 53.78
N LYS A 82 -34.54 -14.22 54.60
CA LYS A 82 -33.24 -14.87 54.75
C LYS A 82 -33.09 -15.43 56.14
N VAL A 83 -32.41 -16.56 56.28
CA VAL A 83 -32.02 -17.04 57.62
C VAL A 83 -31.01 -16.04 58.22
N LYS A 84 -31.36 -15.40 59.33
CA LYS A 84 -30.43 -14.51 60.05
C LYS A 84 -29.46 -15.32 60.89
N TRP A 85 -30.00 -16.22 61.69
CA TRP A 85 -29.26 -17.24 62.44
C TRP A 85 -30.23 -18.33 62.91
N TYR A 86 -29.71 -19.53 63.16
CA TYR A 86 -30.46 -20.66 63.66
C TYR A 86 -29.59 -21.49 64.61
N TYR A 87 -30.22 -22.08 65.62
CA TYR A 87 -29.61 -22.99 66.61
C TYR A 87 -28.71 -22.28 67.64
N ASN A 88 -29.17 -22.25 68.90
CA ASN A 88 -28.40 -21.70 70.01
C ASN A 88 -27.55 -22.79 70.66
N GLN A 89 -26.25 -22.80 70.35
CA GLN A 89 -25.30 -23.79 70.86
C GLN A 89 -25.13 -23.75 72.39
N ALA A 90 -25.39 -22.62 73.05
CA ALA A 90 -25.18 -22.47 74.48
C ALA A 90 -26.25 -23.20 75.34
N ASN A 91 -27.43 -23.48 74.78
CA ASN A 91 -28.53 -24.12 75.49
C ASN A 91 -29.23 -25.24 74.69
N ASP A 92 -28.61 -25.72 73.61
CA ASP A 92 -29.18 -26.70 72.67
C ASP A 92 -30.57 -26.27 72.16
N GLY A 93 -30.75 -24.95 71.98
CA GLY A 93 -32.03 -24.36 71.63
C GLY A 93 -32.31 -24.43 70.14
N GLU A 94 -33.32 -25.22 69.74
CA GLU A 94 -33.82 -25.29 68.36
C GLU A 94 -34.76 -24.13 68.03
N TYR A 95 -34.21 -22.92 67.92
CA TYR A 95 -34.91 -21.74 67.44
C TYR A 95 -33.96 -20.81 66.68
N GLY A 96 -34.53 -19.88 65.92
CA GLY A 96 -33.79 -18.93 65.11
C GLY A 96 -34.64 -17.74 64.67
N PHE A 97 -34.03 -16.88 63.85
CA PHE A 97 -34.68 -15.71 63.29
C PHE A 97 -34.49 -15.66 61.77
N ALA A 98 -35.57 -15.38 61.05
CA ALA A 98 -35.55 -15.03 59.64
C ALA A 98 -35.61 -13.51 59.50
N GLU A 99 -34.89 -12.94 58.55
CA GLU A 99 -34.89 -11.51 58.25
C GLU A 99 -35.70 -11.23 56.99
N HIS A 100 -36.59 -10.26 57.08
CA HIS A 100 -37.41 -9.75 55.98
C HIS A 100 -37.34 -8.23 55.93
N GLU A 101 -37.25 -7.66 54.73
CA GLU A 101 -37.00 -6.23 54.53
C GLU A 101 -38.00 -5.32 55.27
N GLN A 102 -39.30 -5.56 55.12
CA GLN A 102 -40.33 -4.75 55.81
C GLN A 102 -40.79 -5.29 57.16
N LEU A 103 -40.64 -6.60 57.44
CA LEU A 103 -41.13 -7.23 58.67
C LEU A 103 -40.04 -7.38 59.74
N LYS A 104 -38.79 -7.07 59.39
CA LYS A 104 -37.59 -7.21 60.22
C LYS A 104 -37.39 -8.68 60.65
N GLU A 105 -37.16 -8.93 61.93
CA GLU A 105 -36.83 -10.24 62.46
C GLU A 105 -38.09 -11.05 62.79
N ILE A 106 -38.17 -12.24 62.21
CA ILE A 106 -39.27 -13.19 62.40
C ILE A 106 -38.75 -14.38 63.19
N PHE A 107 -39.29 -14.58 64.39
CA PHE A 107 -38.90 -15.70 65.24
C PHE A 107 -39.48 -17.02 64.71
N PHE A 108 -38.70 -18.09 64.74
CA PHE A 108 -39.17 -19.44 64.42
C PHE A 108 -38.51 -20.51 65.31
N ARG A 109 -39.20 -21.65 65.46
CA ARG A 109 -38.70 -22.85 66.16
C ARG A 109 -38.30 -23.93 65.15
N GLY A 110 -37.38 -24.81 65.50
CA GLY A 110 -36.99 -25.95 64.66
C GLY A 110 -38.18 -26.81 64.22
N SER A 111 -39.21 -26.93 65.07
CA SER A 111 -40.44 -27.68 64.79
C SER A 111 -41.26 -27.15 63.61
N VAL A 112 -41.05 -25.91 63.16
CA VAL A 112 -41.77 -25.34 62.01
C VAL A 112 -40.99 -25.44 60.70
N VAL A 113 -39.74 -25.91 60.74
CA VAL A 113 -38.89 -26.10 59.56
C VAL A 113 -39.30 -27.37 58.83
N LYS A 114 -39.64 -27.26 57.54
CA LYS A 114 -40.13 -28.37 56.71
C LYS A 114 -39.17 -28.67 55.55
N GLY A 115 -39.15 -29.94 55.13
CA GLY A 115 -38.42 -30.39 53.95
C GLY A 115 -36.90 -30.54 54.11
N VAL A 116 -36.29 -29.89 55.10
CA VAL A 116 -34.85 -30.00 55.40
C VAL A 116 -34.61 -30.18 56.89
N ASN A 117 -33.56 -30.94 57.24
CA ASN A 117 -33.10 -31.03 58.61
C ASN A 117 -32.81 -29.62 59.14
N PRO A 118 -33.44 -29.17 60.24
CA PRO A 118 -33.26 -27.82 60.75
C PRO A 118 -31.79 -27.44 60.96
N ARG A 119 -30.94 -28.40 61.33
CA ARG A 119 -29.48 -28.18 61.53
C ARG A 119 -28.71 -27.81 60.26
N ASN A 120 -29.32 -27.99 59.09
CA ASN A 120 -28.70 -27.66 57.80
C ASN A 120 -29.05 -26.25 57.31
N LEU A 121 -29.90 -25.49 58.02
CA LEU A 121 -30.17 -24.09 57.72
C LEU A 121 -28.90 -23.25 57.91
N ARG A 122 -28.45 -22.56 56.87
CA ARG A 122 -27.29 -21.66 56.95
C ARG A 122 -27.72 -20.21 56.89
N GLU A 123 -26.94 -19.34 57.52
CA GLU A 123 -27.16 -17.90 57.47
C GLU A 123 -27.15 -17.38 56.03
N ASN A 124 -27.97 -16.36 55.75
CA ASN A 124 -28.18 -15.72 54.46
C ASN A 124 -28.84 -16.57 53.36
N GLU A 125 -29.31 -17.79 53.68
CA GLU A 125 -30.06 -18.58 52.71
C GLU A 125 -31.52 -18.10 52.56
N ASP A 126 -32.01 -18.07 51.32
CA ASP A 126 -33.38 -17.67 51.01
C ASP A 126 -34.37 -18.78 51.41
N ILE A 127 -35.34 -18.39 52.22
CA ILE A 127 -36.36 -19.25 52.79
C ILE A 127 -37.73 -18.63 52.59
N ILE A 128 -38.74 -19.48 52.47
CA ILE A 128 -40.13 -19.09 52.57
C ILE A 128 -40.56 -19.32 54.00
N PHE A 129 -41.12 -18.28 54.62
CA PHE A 129 -41.75 -18.40 55.92
C PHE A 129 -43.21 -17.96 55.82
N THR A 130 -44.03 -18.62 56.63
CA THR A 130 -45.46 -18.35 56.72
C THR A 130 -45.78 -17.79 58.09
N ILE A 131 -46.66 -16.79 58.17
CA ILE A 131 -47.20 -16.26 59.43
C ILE A 131 -48.73 -16.28 59.37
N SER A 132 -49.39 -16.32 60.52
CA SER A 132 -50.85 -16.24 60.53
C SER A 132 -51.31 -14.82 60.16
N LYS A 133 -52.50 -14.70 59.54
CA LYS A 133 -53.09 -13.38 59.24
C LYS A 133 -53.25 -12.52 60.50
N GLN A 134 -53.58 -13.12 61.65
CA GLN A 134 -53.70 -12.41 62.93
C GLN A 134 -52.34 -11.88 63.43
N ASP A 135 -51.26 -12.65 63.29
CA ASP A 135 -49.92 -12.21 63.70
C ASP A 135 -49.41 -11.05 62.83
N PHE A 136 -49.74 -11.06 61.53
CA PHE A 136 -49.43 -9.95 60.62
C PHE A 136 -50.16 -8.66 61.01
N ILE A 137 -51.42 -8.76 61.49
CA ILE A 137 -52.23 -7.62 61.92
C ILE A 137 -51.72 -7.05 63.26
N ASN A 138 -51.51 -7.92 64.26
CA ASN A 138 -51.22 -7.50 65.64
C ASN A 138 -49.78 -7.01 65.85
N ARG A 139 -48.81 -7.47 65.04
CA ARG A 139 -47.39 -7.01 64.98
C ARG A 139 -46.56 -7.05 66.27
N ASP A 140 -47.12 -7.35 67.43
CA ASP A 140 -46.40 -7.32 68.72
C ASP A 140 -45.33 -8.42 68.83
N ARG A 141 -45.55 -9.60 68.22
CA ARG A 141 -44.59 -10.73 68.17
C ARG A 141 -44.83 -11.63 66.95
N ILE A 142 -44.21 -11.30 65.82
CA ILE A 142 -44.38 -12.08 64.58
C ILE A 142 -43.58 -13.38 64.67
N LYS A 143 -44.26 -14.52 64.47
CA LYS A 143 -43.66 -15.85 64.52
C LYS A 143 -44.01 -16.66 63.27
N ALA A 144 -43.04 -17.38 62.73
CA ALA A 144 -43.28 -18.27 61.60
C ALA A 144 -44.05 -19.52 62.05
N THR A 145 -45.12 -19.85 61.33
CA THR A 145 -45.89 -21.09 61.47
C THR A 145 -45.32 -22.21 60.61
N THR A 146 -44.65 -21.88 59.51
CA THR A 146 -43.85 -22.80 58.69
C THR A 146 -42.62 -22.09 58.12
N LEU A 147 -41.56 -22.85 57.85
CA LEU A 147 -40.34 -22.36 57.20
C LEU A 147 -39.72 -23.44 56.32
N HIS A 148 -39.37 -23.15 55.08
CA HIS A 148 -38.72 -24.08 54.16
C HIS A 148 -37.96 -23.35 53.04
N TYR A 149 -37.02 -24.01 52.36
CA TYR A 149 -36.38 -23.40 51.19
C TYR A 149 -37.35 -23.25 50.02
N ILE A 150 -37.08 -22.28 49.13
CA ILE A 150 -37.84 -22.07 47.89
C ILE A 150 -37.96 -23.38 47.08
N ALA A 151 -36.91 -24.20 47.04
CA ALA A 151 -36.89 -25.50 46.36
C ALA A 151 -37.88 -26.54 46.90
N HIS A 152 -38.46 -26.33 48.09
CA HIS A 152 -39.48 -27.21 48.68
C HIS A 152 -40.89 -26.63 48.58
N GLU A 153 -41.06 -25.44 48.01
CA GLU A 153 -42.38 -24.87 47.79
C GLU A 153 -43.11 -25.64 46.70
N THR A 154 -44.42 -25.80 46.90
CA THR A 154 -45.32 -26.51 45.99
C THR A 154 -46.58 -25.70 45.66
N ASP A 155 -46.76 -24.54 46.29
CA ASP A 155 -47.88 -23.65 46.07
C ASP A 155 -47.72 -22.88 44.76
N ILE A 156 -48.44 -23.34 43.74
CA ILE A 156 -48.40 -22.79 42.38
C ILE A 156 -48.81 -21.31 42.35
N LEU A 157 -49.84 -20.93 43.10
CA LEU A 157 -50.34 -19.56 43.10
C LEU A 157 -49.29 -18.60 43.67
N PHE A 158 -48.66 -19.00 44.78
CA PHE A 158 -47.55 -18.26 45.38
C PHE A 158 -46.36 -18.11 44.43
N LEU A 159 -45.97 -19.21 43.78
CA LEU A 159 -44.84 -19.23 42.86
C LEU A 159 -45.09 -18.41 41.59
N ILE A 160 -46.32 -18.40 41.05
CA ILE A 160 -46.71 -17.54 39.93
C ILE A 160 -46.66 -16.06 40.33
N TYR A 161 -47.25 -15.70 41.47
CA TYR A 161 -47.29 -14.32 41.95
C TYR A 161 -45.87 -13.75 42.14
N LEU A 162 -45.00 -14.46 42.86
CA LEU A 162 -43.64 -13.97 43.08
C LEU A 162 -42.74 -14.15 41.85
N GLY A 163 -42.87 -15.27 41.14
CA GLY A 163 -42.05 -15.59 39.98
C GLY A 163 -42.29 -14.64 38.81
N ILE A 164 -43.56 -14.43 38.45
CA ILE A 164 -43.95 -13.66 37.26
C ILE A 164 -44.27 -12.21 37.62
N LEU A 165 -45.15 -11.96 38.61
CA LEU A 165 -45.61 -10.59 38.85
C LEU A 165 -44.58 -9.75 39.61
N LYS A 166 -43.78 -10.37 40.48
CA LYS A 166 -42.68 -9.74 41.23
C LYS A 166 -41.27 -10.05 40.68
N ASN A 167 -41.15 -10.75 39.54
CA ASN A 167 -39.89 -11.07 38.87
C ASN A 167 -38.86 -11.85 39.73
N ASN A 168 -39.31 -12.78 40.58
CA ASN A 168 -38.40 -13.63 41.35
C ASN A 168 -37.98 -14.88 40.56
N VAL A 169 -36.77 -14.87 40.00
CA VAL A 169 -36.23 -15.95 39.17
C VAL A 169 -36.20 -17.30 39.90
N LYS A 170 -35.92 -17.34 41.21
CA LYS A 170 -35.88 -18.60 41.98
C LYS A 170 -37.27 -19.24 42.08
N CYS A 171 -38.31 -18.43 42.27
CA CYS A 171 -39.69 -18.89 42.27
C CYS A 171 -40.15 -19.32 40.87
N LEU A 172 -39.76 -18.59 39.82
CA LEU A 172 -40.08 -18.96 38.44
C LEU A 172 -39.43 -20.29 38.05
N ASN A 173 -38.15 -20.50 38.36
CA ASN A 173 -37.46 -21.76 38.11
C ASN A 173 -38.14 -22.92 38.84
N ARG A 174 -38.50 -22.72 40.12
CA ARG A 174 -39.22 -23.72 40.90
C ARG A 174 -40.60 -24.02 40.33
N LEU A 175 -41.33 -23.01 39.87
CA LEU A 175 -42.61 -23.18 39.19
C LEU A 175 -42.45 -24.08 37.96
N THR A 176 -41.47 -23.76 37.10
CA THR A 176 -41.16 -24.53 35.89
C THR A 176 -40.81 -25.98 36.23
N GLU A 177 -39.99 -26.23 37.25
CA GLU A 177 -39.66 -27.59 37.73
C GLU A 177 -40.89 -28.39 38.15
N ILE A 178 -41.93 -27.75 38.70
CA ILE A 178 -43.13 -28.45 39.16
C ILE A 178 -44.05 -28.76 37.98
N ILE A 179 -44.31 -27.77 37.12
CA ILE A 179 -45.28 -27.91 36.02
C ILE A 179 -44.75 -28.77 34.86
N THR A 180 -43.43 -28.96 34.77
CA THR A 180 -42.80 -29.85 33.78
C THR A 180 -42.62 -31.29 34.26
N GLN A 181 -42.98 -31.61 35.51
CA GLN A 181 -42.95 -32.99 36.01
C GLN A 181 -44.00 -33.86 35.31
N ASP A 182 -43.59 -35.05 34.88
CA ASP A 182 -44.48 -36.03 34.29
C ASP A 182 -45.66 -36.34 35.22
N GLY A 183 -46.89 -36.15 34.72
CA GLY A 183 -48.13 -36.40 35.45
C GLY A 183 -48.62 -35.26 36.35
N PHE A 184 -48.03 -34.06 36.27
CA PHE A 184 -48.56 -32.89 36.97
C PHE A 184 -49.94 -32.48 36.43
N THR A 185 -50.91 -32.29 37.33
CA THR A 185 -52.24 -31.74 37.01
C THR A 185 -52.63 -30.69 38.02
N ILE A 186 -53.00 -29.49 37.55
CA ILE A 186 -53.47 -28.41 38.41
C ILE A 186 -54.90 -28.68 38.91
N LYS A 187 -55.15 -28.41 40.20
CA LYS A 187 -56.50 -28.53 40.77
C LYS A 187 -57.42 -27.47 40.15
N PRO A 188 -58.70 -27.79 39.84
CA PRO A 188 -59.63 -26.83 39.25
C PRO A 188 -59.78 -25.51 40.03
N SER A 189 -59.80 -25.58 41.36
CA SER A 189 -59.88 -24.38 42.21
C SER A 189 -58.64 -23.48 42.07
N THR A 190 -57.45 -24.08 42.01
CA THR A 190 -56.19 -23.34 41.84
C THR A 190 -56.06 -22.79 40.41
N LYS A 191 -56.57 -23.51 39.40
CA LYS A 191 -56.62 -23.03 38.01
C LYS A 191 -57.44 -21.73 37.91
N LEU A 192 -58.61 -21.68 38.54
CA LEU A 192 -59.46 -20.48 38.59
C LEU A 192 -58.75 -19.30 39.28
N GLU A 193 -58.02 -19.55 40.38
CA GLU A 193 -57.24 -18.53 41.07
C GLU A 193 -56.10 -17.97 40.20
N VAL A 194 -55.45 -18.82 39.39
CA VAL A 194 -54.42 -18.40 38.44
C VAL A 194 -55.02 -17.60 37.27
N GLU A 195 -56.18 -18.01 36.75
CA GLU A 195 -56.92 -17.27 35.73
C GLU A 195 -57.30 -15.85 36.21
N GLN A 196 -57.75 -15.74 37.48
CA GLN A 196 -58.01 -14.46 38.10
C GLN A 196 -56.74 -13.62 38.23
N LEU A 197 -55.63 -14.24 38.66
CA LEU A 197 -54.35 -13.55 38.82
C LEU A 197 -53.83 -12.97 37.49
N PHE A 198 -53.98 -13.70 36.39
CA PHE A 198 -53.65 -13.20 35.06
C PHE A 198 -54.60 -12.07 34.62
N SER A 199 -55.89 -12.21 34.91
CA SER A 199 -56.89 -11.16 34.62
C SER A 199 -56.58 -9.86 35.35
N ASP A 200 -56.18 -9.94 36.62
CA ASP A 200 -55.76 -8.79 37.42
C ASP A 200 -54.52 -8.12 36.84
N TYR A 201 -53.56 -8.90 36.31
CA TYR A 201 -52.38 -8.36 35.64
C TYR A 201 -52.76 -7.59 34.38
N PHE A 202 -53.55 -8.18 33.48
CA PHE A 202 -53.95 -7.54 32.21
C PHE A 202 -54.92 -6.37 32.38
N SER A 203 -55.60 -6.28 33.52
CA SER A 203 -56.40 -5.11 33.90
C SER A 203 -55.56 -3.87 34.22
N ASN A 204 -54.24 -4.00 34.39
CA ASN A 204 -53.36 -2.86 34.58
C ASN A 204 -53.18 -2.04 33.29
N PRO A 205 -53.04 -0.71 33.39
CA PRO A 205 -52.86 0.14 32.22
C PRO A 205 -51.56 -0.19 31.45
N THR A 206 -50.51 -0.59 32.16
CA THR A 206 -49.19 -0.93 31.62
C THR A 206 -48.90 -2.42 31.77
N ILE A 207 -48.52 -3.06 30.67
CA ILE A 207 -47.99 -4.43 30.63
C ILE A 207 -46.54 -4.39 30.13
N THR A 208 -45.78 -5.44 30.39
CA THR A 208 -44.35 -5.55 30.04
C THR A 208 -44.09 -6.86 29.33
N ILE A 209 -43.33 -6.84 28.23
CA ILE A 209 -43.10 -8.01 27.38
C ILE A 209 -42.59 -9.25 28.13
N ASP A 210 -41.61 -9.12 29.02
CA ASP A 210 -41.04 -10.25 29.79
C ASP A 210 -42.11 -10.99 30.62
N LYS A 211 -43.04 -10.24 31.20
CA LYS A 211 -44.14 -10.80 31.98
C LYS A 211 -45.18 -11.43 31.08
N VAL A 212 -45.52 -10.81 29.95
CA VAL A 212 -46.45 -11.38 28.96
C VAL A 212 -45.91 -12.73 28.45
N ILE A 213 -44.63 -12.80 28.06
CA ILE A 213 -43.97 -14.03 27.63
C ILE A 213 -44.05 -15.10 28.72
N SER A 214 -43.73 -14.74 29.97
CA SER A 214 -43.81 -15.65 31.11
C SER A 214 -45.25 -16.15 31.34
N ILE A 215 -46.25 -15.26 31.28
CA ILE A 215 -47.66 -15.62 31.43
C ILE A 215 -48.10 -16.56 30.31
N VAL A 216 -47.80 -16.25 29.05
CA VAL A 216 -48.20 -17.08 27.90
C VAL A 216 -47.61 -18.49 28.01
N ASN A 217 -46.30 -18.60 28.34
CA ASN A 217 -45.65 -19.90 28.50
C ASN A 217 -46.26 -20.73 29.63
N ILE A 218 -46.49 -20.11 30.79
CA ILE A 218 -47.08 -20.78 31.95
C ILE A 218 -48.55 -21.13 31.71
N ALA A 219 -49.32 -20.23 31.08
CA ALA A 219 -50.71 -20.46 30.74
C ALA A 219 -50.84 -21.67 29.79
N SER A 220 -50.00 -21.75 28.76
CA SER A 220 -49.96 -22.88 27.84
C SER A 220 -49.63 -24.20 28.56
N GLN A 221 -48.68 -24.21 29.50
CA GLN A 221 -48.32 -25.42 30.27
C GLN A 221 -49.39 -25.84 31.28
N LEU A 222 -50.19 -24.90 31.78
CA LEU A 222 -51.28 -25.15 32.72
C LEU A 222 -52.64 -25.38 32.02
N ASP A 223 -52.66 -25.43 30.69
CA ASP A 223 -53.88 -25.52 29.87
C ASP A 223 -54.88 -24.39 30.17
N ILE A 224 -54.37 -23.19 30.45
CA ILE A 224 -55.14 -21.97 30.68
C ILE A 224 -55.21 -21.19 29.38
N MET A 225 -56.42 -20.92 28.90
CA MET A 225 -56.66 -20.12 27.70
C MET A 225 -56.82 -18.65 28.08
N LEU A 226 -56.04 -17.76 27.45
CA LEU A 226 -56.22 -16.32 27.62
C LEU A 226 -57.56 -15.89 27.02
N THR A 227 -58.23 -14.93 27.67
CA THR A 227 -59.51 -14.40 27.17
C THR A 227 -59.28 -13.46 25.98
N LYS A 228 -60.35 -13.23 25.20
CA LYS A 228 -60.29 -12.29 24.07
C LYS A 228 -59.82 -10.88 24.50
N GLU A 229 -60.30 -10.38 25.64
CA GLU A 229 -59.89 -9.07 26.16
C GLU A 229 -58.40 -9.01 26.50
N GLN A 230 -57.82 -10.10 27.01
CA GLN A 230 -56.39 -10.20 27.30
C GLN A 230 -55.56 -10.22 26.02
N ILE A 231 -56.01 -10.96 25.01
CA ILE A 231 -55.39 -11.01 23.68
C ILE A 231 -55.43 -9.62 23.03
N ASP A 232 -56.60 -8.97 23.00
CA ASP A 232 -56.77 -7.62 22.45
C ASP A 232 -55.85 -6.61 23.18
N LYS A 233 -55.68 -6.75 24.51
CA LYS A 233 -54.78 -5.93 25.31
C LYS A 233 -53.30 -6.15 24.97
N ILE A 234 -52.88 -7.41 24.75
CA ILE A 234 -51.52 -7.73 24.27
C ILE A 234 -51.28 -7.08 22.92
N ASP A 235 -52.20 -7.28 21.98
CA ASP A 235 -52.08 -6.82 20.60
C ASP A 235 -52.09 -5.29 20.49
N SER A 236 -52.84 -4.59 21.35
CA SER A 236 -52.90 -3.12 21.35
C SER A 236 -51.74 -2.45 22.09
N SER A 237 -51.09 -3.14 23.03
CA SER A 237 -50.11 -2.53 23.95
C SER A 237 -48.65 -2.79 23.58
N LEU A 238 -48.39 -3.77 22.71
CA LEU A 238 -47.04 -4.12 22.25
C LEU A 238 -46.76 -3.54 20.86
N ASP A 239 -45.55 -3.03 20.66
CA ASP A 239 -45.03 -2.64 19.34
C ASP A 239 -44.61 -3.87 18.51
N SER A 240 -44.26 -3.66 17.23
CA SER A 240 -43.90 -4.73 16.30
C SER A 240 -42.67 -5.53 16.76
N HIS A 241 -41.66 -4.88 17.33
CA HIS A 241 -40.47 -5.54 17.88
C HIS A 241 -40.82 -6.42 19.09
N GLN A 242 -41.62 -5.92 20.02
CA GLN A 242 -42.10 -6.67 21.17
C GLN A 242 -43.01 -7.84 20.76
N LYS A 243 -43.85 -7.65 19.74
CA LYS A 243 -44.66 -8.72 19.15
C LYS A 243 -43.78 -9.81 18.52
N PHE A 244 -42.71 -9.44 17.82
CA PHE A 244 -41.74 -10.39 17.30
C PHE A 244 -41.00 -11.14 18.43
N GLN A 245 -40.64 -10.47 19.53
CA GLN A 245 -40.08 -11.14 20.72
C GLN A 245 -41.06 -12.16 21.31
N LEU A 246 -42.34 -11.81 21.42
CA LEU A 246 -43.40 -12.71 21.88
C LEU A 246 -43.54 -13.92 20.94
N PHE A 247 -43.61 -13.67 19.64
CA PHE A 247 -43.70 -14.70 18.60
C PHE A 247 -42.48 -15.63 18.61
N SER A 248 -41.28 -15.10 18.79
CA SER A 248 -40.05 -15.90 18.74
C SER A 248 -39.87 -16.78 19.97
N GLN A 249 -40.30 -16.32 21.15
CA GLN A 249 -40.07 -17.00 22.43
C GLN A 249 -41.24 -17.86 22.93
N THR A 250 -42.41 -17.76 22.31
CA THR A 250 -43.64 -18.47 22.76
C THR A 250 -44.39 -19.10 21.59
N ASN A 251 -45.46 -19.86 21.86
CA ASN A 251 -46.38 -20.36 20.82
C ASN A 251 -47.56 -19.40 20.57
N TYR A 252 -47.44 -18.14 20.96
CA TYR A 252 -48.47 -17.13 20.73
C TYR A 252 -48.59 -16.83 19.23
N LEU A 253 -49.80 -16.99 18.69
CA LEU A 253 -50.09 -16.75 17.27
C LEU A 253 -50.37 -15.26 17.05
N LEU A 254 -49.67 -14.68 16.08
CA LEU A 254 -49.83 -13.28 15.67
C LEU A 254 -50.07 -13.22 14.15
N PRO A 255 -50.86 -12.26 13.65
CA PRO A 255 -50.92 -11.99 12.23
C PRO A 255 -49.55 -11.56 11.73
N ILE A 256 -49.05 -12.21 10.68
CA ILE A 256 -47.68 -11.96 10.17
C ILE A 256 -47.47 -10.52 9.76
N SER A 257 -48.50 -9.86 9.22
CA SER A 257 -48.47 -8.45 8.85
C SER A 257 -48.09 -7.50 10.01
N THR A 258 -48.06 -8.00 11.26
CA THR A 258 -47.67 -7.22 12.45
C THR A 258 -46.21 -7.39 12.87
N ILE A 259 -45.51 -8.38 12.30
CA ILE A 259 -44.12 -8.75 12.62
C ILE A 259 -43.28 -9.00 11.36
N GLU A 260 -43.82 -8.68 10.18
CA GLU A 260 -43.29 -9.07 8.87
C GLU A 260 -41.86 -8.55 8.66
N GLU A 261 -41.64 -7.25 8.88
CA GLU A 261 -40.34 -6.61 8.69
C GLU A 261 -39.28 -7.20 9.63
N GLU A 262 -39.60 -7.37 10.92
CA GLU A 262 -38.70 -7.95 11.91
C GLU A 262 -38.39 -9.43 11.64
N LEU A 263 -39.37 -10.19 11.16
CA LEU A 263 -39.21 -11.59 10.81
C LEU A 263 -38.30 -11.74 9.59
N ILE A 264 -38.51 -10.95 8.54
CA ILE A 264 -37.65 -10.92 7.34
C ILE A 264 -36.22 -10.56 7.73
N GLU A 265 -36.03 -9.48 8.50
CA GLU A 265 -34.69 -9.03 8.92
C GLU A 265 -33.98 -10.09 9.78
N TYR A 266 -34.69 -10.74 10.69
CA TYR A 266 -34.12 -11.78 11.54
C TYR A 266 -33.66 -12.98 10.70
N ILE A 267 -34.48 -13.45 9.75
CA ILE A 267 -34.15 -14.57 8.86
C ILE A 267 -32.97 -14.21 7.96
N ALA A 268 -32.94 -12.99 7.40
CA ALA A 268 -31.83 -12.49 6.58
C ALA A 268 -30.47 -12.60 7.31
N ASN A 269 -30.47 -12.27 8.60
CA ASN A 269 -29.26 -12.23 9.42
C ASN A 269 -28.93 -13.57 10.09
N ASN A 270 -29.89 -14.49 10.26
CA ASN A 270 -29.70 -15.72 11.05
C ASN A 270 -30.34 -16.98 10.43
N PRO A 271 -30.14 -17.29 9.13
CA PRO A 271 -30.90 -18.33 8.43
C PRO A 271 -30.83 -19.71 9.11
N ALA A 272 -29.67 -20.11 9.62
CA ALA A 272 -29.49 -21.40 10.30
C ALA A 272 -30.31 -21.56 11.59
N ASN A 273 -30.67 -20.46 12.26
CA ASN A 273 -31.40 -20.46 13.54
C ASN A 273 -32.91 -20.21 13.35
N SER A 274 -33.37 -19.96 12.13
CA SER A 274 -34.75 -19.56 11.85
C SER A 274 -35.74 -20.72 11.72
N GLN A 275 -35.29 -21.97 11.69
CA GLN A 275 -36.14 -23.14 11.44
C GLN A 275 -37.33 -23.26 12.42
N PHE A 276 -37.10 -22.95 13.69
CA PHE A 276 -38.15 -22.96 14.71
C PHE A 276 -39.23 -21.90 14.43
N LEU A 277 -38.85 -20.70 13.98
CA LEU A 277 -39.79 -19.62 13.67
C LEU A 277 -40.65 -19.97 12.45
N LEU A 278 -40.02 -20.53 11.41
CA LEU A 278 -40.71 -20.94 10.19
C LEU A 278 -41.73 -22.06 10.44
N SER A 279 -41.45 -22.96 11.40
CA SER A 279 -42.38 -24.03 11.77
C SER A 279 -43.72 -23.53 12.35
N LYS A 280 -43.79 -22.24 12.73
CA LYS A 280 -45.02 -21.59 13.24
C LYS A 280 -45.87 -20.95 12.15
N LEU A 281 -45.32 -20.83 10.93
CA LEU A 281 -46.01 -20.22 9.80
C LEU A 281 -46.82 -21.28 9.05
N ASP A 282 -47.94 -20.87 8.46
CA ASP A 282 -48.64 -21.73 7.51
C ASP A 282 -47.90 -21.79 6.17
N SER A 283 -48.32 -22.69 5.27
CA SER A 283 -47.62 -22.90 4.00
C SER A 283 -47.60 -21.67 3.09
N LYS A 284 -48.65 -20.82 3.12
CA LYS A 284 -48.73 -19.64 2.25
C LYS A 284 -47.85 -18.53 2.79
N ASP A 285 -47.93 -18.33 4.09
CA ASP A 285 -47.16 -17.36 4.84
C ASP A 285 -45.66 -17.65 4.78
N LEU A 286 -45.28 -18.93 4.88
CA LEU A 286 -43.92 -19.40 4.73
C LEU A 286 -43.35 -19.08 3.34
N GLU A 287 -44.13 -19.36 2.28
CA GLU A 287 -43.73 -19.09 0.90
C GLU A 287 -43.53 -17.58 0.68
N TYR A 288 -44.48 -16.76 1.13
CA TYR A 288 -44.41 -15.30 1.05
C TYR A 288 -43.18 -14.73 1.79
N ILE A 289 -42.96 -15.12 3.05
CA ILE A 289 -41.84 -14.59 3.84
C ILE A 289 -40.50 -14.98 3.21
N LEU A 290 -40.35 -16.22 2.74
CA LEU A 290 -39.11 -16.66 2.12
C LEU A 290 -38.88 -16.01 0.74
N GLU A 291 -39.94 -15.71 -0.02
CA GLU A 291 -39.82 -14.91 -1.25
C GLU A 291 -39.35 -13.48 -0.95
N GLU A 292 -39.91 -12.83 0.08
CA GLU A 292 -39.50 -11.48 0.47
C GLU A 292 -38.09 -11.43 1.07
N VAL A 293 -37.68 -12.45 1.83
CA VAL A 293 -36.29 -12.64 2.26
C VAL A 293 -35.36 -12.76 1.04
N PHE A 294 -35.75 -13.53 0.02
CA PHE A 294 -34.98 -13.63 -1.22
C PHE A 294 -34.92 -12.30 -1.99
N ASN A 295 -36.03 -11.58 -2.13
CA ASN A 295 -36.07 -10.26 -2.77
C ASN A 295 -35.17 -9.26 -2.01
N THR A 296 -35.15 -9.32 -0.68
CA THR A 296 -34.26 -8.50 0.17
C THR A 296 -32.79 -8.82 -0.11
N LEU A 297 -32.41 -10.10 -0.25
CA LEU A 297 -31.05 -10.49 -0.64
C LEU A 297 -30.63 -9.95 -2.01
N VAL A 298 -31.52 -10.03 -3.01
CA VAL A 298 -31.27 -9.50 -4.36
C VAL A 298 -30.90 -8.01 -4.28
N SER A 299 -31.55 -7.27 -3.40
CA SER A 299 -31.30 -5.83 -3.19
C SER A 299 -30.03 -5.51 -2.38
N LYS A 300 -29.49 -6.45 -1.58
CA LYS A 300 -28.36 -6.26 -0.66
C LYS A 300 -27.32 -7.41 -0.77
N PRO A 301 -26.58 -7.50 -1.88
CA PRO A 301 -25.69 -8.63 -2.17
C PRO A 301 -24.44 -8.74 -1.28
N GLU A 302 -24.09 -7.69 -0.53
CA GLU A 302 -22.85 -7.63 0.29
C GLU A 302 -22.98 -8.31 1.67
N GLN A 303 -24.08 -9.01 1.96
CA GLN A 303 -24.26 -9.70 3.24
C GLN A 303 -23.42 -10.98 3.31
N ASP A 304 -22.63 -11.14 4.37
CA ASP A 304 -21.76 -12.29 4.65
C ASP A 304 -22.51 -13.65 4.63
N ASN A 305 -23.84 -13.63 4.82
CA ASN A 305 -24.69 -14.82 4.91
C ASN A 305 -25.35 -15.23 3.57
N TYR A 306 -25.01 -14.59 2.45
CA TYR A 306 -25.66 -14.82 1.15
C TYR A 306 -25.72 -16.30 0.74
N HIS A 307 -24.62 -17.04 0.90
CA HIS A 307 -24.55 -18.47 0.60
C HIS A 307 -25.50 -19.30 1.48
N SER A 308 -25.37 -19.16 2.80
CA SER A 308 -26.16 -19.88 3.79
C SER A 308 -27.66 -19.65 3.62
N LEU A 309 -28.04 -18.47 3.14
CA LEU A 309 -29.44 -18.13 2.95
C LEU A 309 -30.01 -18.71 1.65
N ILE A 310 -29.24 -18.77 0.57
CA ILE A 310 -29.66 -19.46 -0.65
C ILE A 310 -29.79 -20.98 -0.41
N GLU A 311 -28.88 -21.59 0.35
CA GLU A 311 -29.03 -22.97 0.81
C GLU A 311 -30.32 -23.17 1.61
N PHE A 312 -30.61 -22.23 2.51
CA PHE A 312 -31.80 -22.27 3.35
C PHE A 312 -33.11 -22.15 2.54
N VAL A 313 -33.16 -21.24 1.56
CA VAL A 313 -34.32 -21.10 0.65
C VAL A 313 -34.51 -22.38 -0.18
N LYS A 314 -33.42 -22.98 -0.68
CA LYS A 314 -33.47 -24.25 -1.42
C LYS A 314 -33.95 -25.41 -0.56
N TRP A 315 -33.50 -25.51 0.69
CA TRP A 315 -33.93 -26.57 1.60
C TRP A 315 -35.45 -26.53 1.84
N ASN A 316 -36.04 -25.33 1.83
CA ASN A 316 -37.49 -25.13 1.93
C ASN A 316 -38.23 -25.24 0.57
N ALA A 317 -37.58 -25.80 -0.46
CA ALA A 317 -38.14 -26.14 -1.77
C ALA A 317 -38.73 -24.95 -2.57
N ILE A 318 -38.25 -23.72 -2.33
CA ILE A 318 -38.70 -22.55 -3.09
C ILE A 318 -37.90 -22.42 -4.39
N SER A 319 -38.61 -22.16 -5.48
CA SER A 319 -38.01 -21.91 -6.79
C SER A 319 -37.30 -20.56 -6.79
N ILE A 320 -35.99 -20.58 -6.96
CA ILE A 320 -35.17 -19.37 -7.07
C ILE A 320 -35.21 -18.86 -8.51
N ASP A 321 -35.67 -17.63 -8.69
CA ASP A 321 -35.55 -16.92 -9.96
C ASP A 321 -34.13 -16.35 -10.12
N TYR A 322 -33.26 -17.13 -10.73
CA TYR A 322 -31.87 -16.73 -11.00
C TYR A 322 -31.76 -15.51 -11.93
N THR A 323 -32.80 -15.12 -12.67
CA THR A 323 -32.76 -13.96 -13.57
C THR A 323 -32.67 -12.63 -12.82
N LYS A 324 -33.04 -12.60 -11.53
CA LYS A 324 -32.90 -11.44 -10.65
C LYS A 324 -31.47 -11.24 -10.13
N LEU A 325 -30.57 -12.21 -10.33
CA LEU A 325 -29.21 -12.16 -9.81
C LEU A 325 -28.22 -11.58 -10.82
N SER A 326 -27.19 -10.90 -10.32
CA SER A 326 -26.07 -10.45 -11.15
C SER A 326 -25.16 -11.61 -11.57
N ASP A 327 -24.42 -11.43 -12.67
CA ASP A 327 -23.44 -12.40 -13.17
C ASP A 327 -22.40 -12.82 -12.11
N GLU A 328 -22.01 -11.90 -11.23
CA GLU A 328 -21.10 -12.20 -10.11
C GLU A 328 -21.74 -13.12 -9.08
N GLN A 329 -22.99 -12.85 -8.69
CA GLN A 329 -23.72 -13.71 -7.75
C GLN A 329 -23.94 -15.11 -8.34
N ILE A 330 -24.35 -15.21 -9.60
CA ILE A 330 -24.54 -16.49 -10.30
C ILE A 330 -23.21 -17.28 -10.32
N THR A 331 -22.10 -16.60 -10.60
CA THR A 331 -20.78 -17.24 -10.60
C THR A 331 -20.37 -17.73 -9.21
N ILE A 332 -20.62 -16.95 -8.16
CA ILE A 332 -20.35 -17.35 -6.76
C ILE A 332 -21.20 -18.56 -6.37
N LEU A 333 -22.49 -18.57 -6.70
CA LEU A 333 -23.37 -19.72 -6.42
C LEU A 333 -22.92 -20.97 -7.16
N TRP A 334 -22.51 -20.84 -8.41
CA TRP A 334 -21.91 -21.94 -9.18
C TRP A 334 -20.60 -22.42 -8.54
N LEU A 335 -19.68 -21.54 -8.16
CA LEU A 335 -18.43 -21.89 -7.47
C LEU A 335 -18.66 -22.71 -6.20
N ASN A 336 -19.77 -22.48 -5.50
CA ASN A 336 -20.16 -23.20 -4.29
C ASN A 336 -21.05 -24.44 -4.53
N ASN A 337 -21.26 -24.87 -5.78
CA ASN A 337 -22.10 -26.03 -6.15
C ASN A 337 -23.60 -25.85 -5.91
N LEU A 338 -24.09 -24.61 -5.78
CA LEU A 338 -25.51 -24.31 -5.66
C LEU A 338 -26.20 -24.19 -7.02
N ILE A 339 -25.45 -24.10 -8.11
CA ILE A 339 -25.95 -24.20 -9.48
C ILE A 339 -25.20 -25.36 -10.12
N GLU A 340 -25.93 -26.39 -10.55
CA GLU A 340 -25.34 -27.61 -11.12
C GLU A 340 -24.81 -27.37 -12.54
N ASN A 341 -25.55 -26.61 -13.36
CA ASN A 341 -25.19 -26.32 -14.74
C ASN A 341 -24.21 -25.16 -14.82
N PHE A 342 -23.18 -25.28 -15.66
CA PHE A 342 -22.20 -24.22 -15.88
C PHE A 342 -22.82 -22.96 -16.52
N PRO A 343 -22.86 -21.81 -15.82
CA PRO A 343 -23.48 -20.60 -16.33
C PRO A 343 -22.49 -19.80 -17.17
N LEU A 344 -22.26 -20.24 -18.41
CA LEU A 344 -21.24 -19.71 -19.33
C LEU A 344 -21.21 -18.17 -19.40
N ASP A 345 -22.37 -17.53 -19.55
CA ASP A 345 -22.47 -16.06 -19.72
C ASP A 345 -22.06 -15.32 -18.45
N ALA A 346 -22.55 -15.76 -17.29
CA ALA A 346 -22.25 -15.15 -16.01
C ALA A 346 -20.76 -15.29 -15.65
N VAL A 347 -20.20 -16.50 -15.84
CA VAL A 347 -18.78 -16.78 -15.58
C VAL A 347 -17.89 -15.95 -16.50
N TYR A 348 -18.25 -15.85 -17.78
CA TYR A 348 -17.52 -15.03 -18.74
C TYR A 348 -17.51 -13.55 -18.33
N SER A 349 -18.68 -12.97 -18.02
CA SER A 349 -18.79 -11.58 -17.55
C SER A 349 -17.98 -11.34 -16.27
N TYR A 350 -18.01 -12.29 -15.33
CA TYR A 350 -17.26 -12.22 -14.08
C TYR A 350 -15.74 -12.18 -14.31
N LEU A 351 -15.20 -13.07 -15.15
CA LEU A 351 -13.78 -13.10 -15.50
C LEU A 351 -13.32 -11.79 -16.15
N PHE A 352 -14.13 -11.21 -17.05
CA PHE A 352 -13.78 -9.92 -17.67
C PHE A 352 -13.94 -8.72 -16.73
N LYS A 353 -14.84 -8.80 -15.74
CA LYS A 353 -14.90 -7.82 -14.65
C LYS A 353 -13.60 -7.85 -13.82
N ILE A 354 -13.08 -9.04 -13.50
CA ILE A 354 -11.80 -9.20 -12.81
C ILE A 354 -10.65 -8.70 -13.69
N LYS A 355 -10.62 -9.07 -14.98
CA LYS A 355 -9.61 -8.59 -15.93
C LYS A 355 -9.57 -7.05 -15.98
N ALA A 356 -10.72 -6.39 -16.06
CA ALA A 356 -10.78 -4.94 -16.07
C ALA A 356 -10.26 -4.28 -14.77
N GLN A 357 -10.32 -4.99 -13.64
CA GLN A 357 -9.69 -4.55 -12.38
C GLN A 357 -8.18 -4.77 -12.40
N LEU A 358 -7.71 -5.90 -12.93
CA LEU A 358 -6.29 -6.20 -13.13
C LEU A 358 -5.62 -5.14 -14.02
N ASP A 359 -6.21 -4.81 -15.16
CA ASP A 359 -5.68 -3.81 -16.11
C ASP A 359 -5.52 -2.41 -15.49
N LYS A 360 -6.21 -2.11 -14.38
CA LYS A 360 -6.18 -0.80 -13.68
C LYS A 360 -5.31 -0.79 -12.42
N THR A 361 -4.78 -1.93 -12.00
CA THR A 361 -4.12 -2.09 -10.71
C THR A 361 -2.62 -2.26 -10.86
N PHE A 362 -1.85 -1.47 -10.10
CA PHE A 362 -0.38 -1.58 -10.04
C PHE A 362 0.14 -2.20 -8.73
N ASN A 363 -0.77 -2.51 -7.79
CA ASN A 363 -0.43 -3.10 -6.50
C ASN A 363 -0.26 -4.63 -6.64
N LYS A 364 0.92 -5.13 -6.27
CA LYS A 364 1.27 -6.56 -6.38
C LYS A 364 0.40 -7.49 -5.54
N GLU A 365 -0.04 -7.09 -4.36
CA GLU A 365 -0.89 -7.91 -3.49
C GLU A 365 -2.31 -8.03 -4.05
N THR A 366 -2.87 -6.91 -4.53
CA THR A 366 -4.18 -6.90 -5.18
C THR A 366 -4.17 -7.72 -6.48
N ILE A 367 -3.10 -7.63 -7.28
CA ILE A 367 -2.91 -8.46 -8.47
C ILE A 367 -2.99 -9.95 -8.08
N LYS A 368 -2.21 -10.38 -7.09
CA LYS A 368 -2.20 -11.77 -6.62
C LYS A 368 -3.56 -12.25 -6.12
N LEU A 369 -4.33 -11.38 -5.45
CA LEU A 369 -5.69 -11.69 -5.00
C LEU A 369 -6.64 -11.92 -6.19
N LEU A 370 -6.58 -11.04 -7.19
CA LEU A 370 -7.42 -11.11 -8.39
C LEU A 370 -7.05 -12.32 -9.27
N GLU A 371 -5.76 -12.62 -9.44
CA GLU A 371 -5.27 -13.84 -10.08
C GLU A 371 -5.79 -15.09 -9.35
N GLY A 372 -5.81 -15.08 -8.02
CA GLY A 372 -6.38 -16.15 -7.20
C GLY A 372 -7.86 -16.42 -7.52
N LYS A 373 -8.65 -15.37 -7.73
CA LYS A 373 -10.07 -15.50 -8.13
C LYS A 373 -10.22 -16.09 -9.55
N ILE A 374 -9.34 -15.74 -10.47
CA ILE A 374 -9.33 -16.30 -11.83
C ILE A 374 -9.04 -17.80 -11.77
N TYR A 375 -7.99 -18.20 -11.05
CA TYR A 375 -7.66 -19.61 -10.89
C TYR A 375 -8.76 -20.39 -10.16
N GLN A 376 -9.44 -19.80 -9.18
CA GLN A 376 -10.59 -20.44 -8.54
C GLN A 376 -11.70 -20.82 -9.54
N VAL A 377 -11.96 -19.99 -10.55
CA VAL A 377 -12.90 -20.27 -11.62
C VAL A 377 -12.34 -21.32 -12.60
N LEU A 378 -11.12 -21.09 -13.11
CA LEU A 378 -10.53 -21.92 -14.15
C LEU A 378 -10.11 -23.32 -13.67
N ASP A 379 -9.83 -23.49 -12.37
CA ASP A 379 -9.54 -24.80 -11.78
C ASP A 379 -10.84 -25.61 -11.53
N LYS A 380 -12.01 -24.96 -11.55
CA LYS A 380 -13.33 -25.63 -11.39
C LYS A 380 -13.95 -26.08 -12.72
N VAL A 381 -13.75 -25.33 -13.79
CA VAL A 381 -14.35 -25.65 -15.10
C VAL A 381 -13.76 -26.94 -15.69
N THR A 382 -14.57 -27.67 -16.45
CA THR A 382 -14.09 -28.78 -17.27
C THR A 382 -13.30 -28.27 -18.50
N GLN A 383 -12.55 -29.14 -19.16
CA GLN A 383 -11.85 -28.77 -20.40
C GLN A 383 -12.81 -28.27 -21.50
N GLU A 384 -14.02 -28.85 -21.61
CA GLU A 384 -15.03 -28.42 -22.58
C GLU A 384 -15.59 -27.04 -22.24
N GLU A 385 -15.85 -26.77 -20.96
CA GLU A 385 -16.33 -25.47 -20.49
C GLU A 385 -15.28 -24.37 -20.66
N HIS A 386 -14.01 -24.69 -20.42
CA HIS A 386 -12.90 -23.76 -20.67
C HIS A 386 -12.79 -23.42 -22.15
N VAL A 387 -12.93 -24.43 -23.01
CA VAL A 387 -13.00 -24.25 -24.46
C VAL A 387 -14.19 -23.36 -24.86
N ASN A 388 -15.36 -23.53 -24.25
CA ASN A 388 -16.54 -22.71 -24.51
C ASN A 388 -16.34 -21.25 -24.06
N LEU A 389 -15.70 -21.01 -22.91
CA LEU A 389 -15.33 -19.67 -22.44
C LEU A 389 -14.40 -18.97 -23.43
N PHE A 390 -13.38 -19.68 -23.92
CA PHE A 390 -12.45 -19.15 -24.92
C PHE A 390 -13.13 -18.88 -26.26
N TYR A 391 -13.96 -19.81 -26.76
CA TYR A 391 -14.73 -19.62 -27.99
C TYR A 391 -15.62 -18.37 -27.91
N LYS A 392 -16.28 -18.15 -26.77
CA LYS A 392 -17.16 -17.00 -26.57
C LYS A 392 -16.46 -15.65 -26.80
N THR A 393 -15.15 -15.58 -26.57
CA THR A 393 -14.37 -14.35 -26.80
C THR A 393 -14.36 -13.89 -28.26
N TYR A 394 -14.25 -14.84 -29.20
CA TYR A 394 -14.01 -14.50 -30.60
C TYR A 394 -15.06 -15.09 -31.57
N ASN A 395 -16.05 -15.87 -31.09
CA ASN A 395 -17.03 -16.55 -31.96
C ASN A 395 -17.84 -15.59 -32.84
N ASN A 396 -18.09 -14.37 -32.35
CA ASN A 396 -18.82 -13.34 -33.10
C ASN A 396 -17.94 -12.60 -34.12
N TYR A 397 -16.67 -12.97 -34.25
CA TYR A 397 -15.70 -12.33 -35.12
C TYR A 397 -15.16 -13.32 -36.15
N GLU A 398 -15.22 -12.91 -37.41
CA GLU A 398 -14.65 -13.67 -38.52
C GLU A 398 -13.12 -13.75 -38.40
N GLU A 399 -12.49 -12.64 -38.00
CA GLU A 399 -11.04 -12.47 -37.85
C GLU A 399 -10.70 -11.77 -36.52
N ILE A 400 -9.49 -12.01 -35.99
CA ILE A 400 -8.92 -11.29 -34.85
C ILE A 400 -8.01 -10.19 -35.40
N ASP A 401 -8.56 -8.98 -35.50
CA ASP A 401 -7.95 -7.81 -36.15
C ASP A 401 -7.74 -6.62 -35.20
N THR A 402 -8.39 -6.62 -34.04
CA THR A 402 -8.29 -5.53 -33.05
C THR A 402 -7.51 -5.93 -31.80
N ILE A 403 -6.80 -4.95 -31.22
CA ILE A 403 -6.10 -5.09 -29.93
C ILE A 403 -7.07 -5.49 -28.81
N LYS A 404 -8.32 -5.04 -28.87
CA LYS A 404 -9.35 -5.42 -27.88
C LYS A 404 -9.57 -6.93 -27.89
N ILE A 405 -9.84 -7.53 -29.04
CA ILE A 405 -10.10 -8.98 -29.15
C ILE A 405 -8.81 -9.76 -28.83
N TYR A 406 -7.66 -9.28 -29.30
CA TYR A 406 -6.35 -9.82 -28.92
C TYR A 406 -6.19 -9.92 -27.40
N ASN A 407 -6.36 -8.81 -26.66
CA ASN A 407 -6.22 -8.78 -25.21
C ASN A 407 -7.24 -9.69 -24.48
N GLN A 408 -8.41 -9.91 -25.08
CA GLN A 408 -9.41 -10.83 -24.52
C GLN A 408 -9.05 -12.30 -24.78
N THR A 409 -8.49 -12.62 -25.94
CA THR A 409 -8.07 -13.99 -26.27
C THR A 409 -6.79 -14.39 -25.55
N THR A 410 -5.81 -13.48 -25.44
CA THR A 410 -4.58 -13.72 -24.68
C THR A 410 -4.82 -13.87 -23.19
N PHE A 411 -5.85 -13.22 -22.63
CA PHE A 411 -6.27 -13.46 -21.25
C PHE A 411 -6.47 -14.96 -20.98
N PHE A 412 -7.16 -15.69 -21.85
CA PHE A 412 -7.31 -17.12 -21.67
C PHE A 412 -6.00 -17.89 -21.89
N LEU A 413 -5.12 -17.43 -22.79
CA LEU A 413 -3.78 -18.03 -22.94
C LEU A 413 -2.96 -17.91 -21.65
N ASP A 414 -2.93 -16.72 -21.05
CA ASP A 414 -2.16 -16.42 -19.83
C ASP A 414 -2.55 -17.27 -18.63
N TYR A 415 -3.84 -17.59 -18.50
CA TYR A 415 -4.38 -18.33 -17.36
C TYR A 415 -4.66 -19.82 -17.65
N THR A 416 -4.33 -20.33 -18.84
CA THR A 416 -4.45 -21.76 -19.17
C THR A 416 -3.21 -22.53 -18.73
N LYS A 417 -3.34 -23.35 -17.68
CA LYS A 417 -2.25 -24.23 -17.18
C LYS A 417 -2.05 -25.51 -18.01
N ASP A 418 -3.10 -25.98 -18.68
CA ASP A 418 -3.06 -27.21 -19.48
C ASP A 418 -2.31 -26.96 -20.78
N GLU A 419 -1.13 -27.56 -20.95
CA GLU A 419 -0.28 -27.36 -22.13
C GLU A 419 -0.94 -27.78 -23.46
N VAL A 420 -1.79 -28.82 -23.44
CA VAL A 420 -2.47 -29.30 -24.65
C VAL A 420 -3.54 -28.29 -25.05
N LEU A 421 -4.30 -27.81 -24.08
CA LEU A 421 -5.33 -26.81 -24.30
C LEU A 421 -4.73 -25.45 -24.70
N TYR A 422 -3.65 -25.03 -24.04
CA TYR A 422 -2.90 -23.83 -24.39
C TYR A 422 -2.45 -23.85 -25.85
N LYS A 423 -1.81 -24.94 -26.30
CA LYS A 423 -1.38 -25.09 -27.70
C LYS A 423 -2.56 -25.05 -28.68
N LYS A 424 -3.69 -25.66 -28.31
CA LYS A 424 -4.92 -25.60 -29.10
C LYS A 424 -5.43 -24.17 -29.22
N PHE A 425 -5.47 -23.41 -28.13
CA PHE A 425 -5.88 -22.01 -28.14
C PHE A 425 -4.94 -21.14 -28.98
N VAL A 426 -3.61 -21.25 -28.80
CA VAL A 426 -2.62 -20.52 -29.63
C VAL A 426 -2.86 -20.78 -31.11
N THR A 427 -2.96 -22.05 -31.52
CA THR A 427 -3.19 -22.43 -32.93
C THR A 427 -4.47 -21.78 -33.49
N VAL A 428 -5.52 -21.74 -32.68
CA VAL A 428 -6.80 -21.15 -33.06
C VAL A 428 -6.69 -19.63 -33.22
N VAL A 429 -6.07 -18.93 -32.25
CA VAL A 429 -5.85 -17.48 -32.35
C VAL A 429 -4.99 -17.17 -33.58
N GLU A 430 -3.87 -17.87 -33.77
CA GLU A 430 -2.98 -17.68 -34.93
C GLU A 430 -3.70 -17.87 -36.27
N SER A 431 -4.55 -18.89 -36.39
CA SER A 431 -5.28 -19.19 -37.63
C SER A 431 -6.31 -18.13 -38.01
N LYS A 432 -6.84 -17.41 -37.01
CA LYS A 432 -7.83 -16.34 -37.19
C LYS A 432 -7.23 -14.94 -37.11
N ALA A 433 -5.96 -14.80 -36.77
CA ALA A 433 -5.32 -13.51 -36.58
C ALA A 433 -4.94 -12.88 -37.92
N THR A 434 -5.10 -11.55 -38.01
CA THR A 434 -4.42 -10.75 -39.03
C THR A 434 -2.89 -10.83 -38.84
N ASP A 435 -2.12 -10.48 -39.86
CA ASP A 435 -0.65 -10.52 -39.78
C ASP A 435 -0.09 -9.57 -38.71
N TYR A 436 -0.76 -8.45 -38.45
CA TYR A 436 -0.42 -7.57 -37.33
C TYR A 436 -0.64 -8.25 -35.96
N ILE A 437 -1.74 -8.97 -35.77
CA ILE A 437 -1.99 -9.69 -34.52
C ILE A 437 -1.05 -10.90 -34.37
N LYS A 438 -0.69 -11.58 -35.47
CA LYS A 438 0.35 -12.63 -35.45
C LYS A 438 1.70 -12.06 -34.99
N LEU A 439 2.06 -10.86 -35.45
CA LEU A 439 3.24 -10.15 -34.98
C LEU A 439 3.19 -9.87 -33.46
N GLN A 440 2.03 -9.46 -32.93
CA GLN A 440 1.85 -9.23 -31.50
C GLN A 440 1.99 -10.52 -30.68
N LEU A 441 1.38 -11.62 -31.14
CA LEU A 441 1.54 -12.96 -30.53
C LEU A 441 3.01 -13.39 -30.51
N PHE A 442 3.72 -13.15 -31.60
CA PHE A 442 5.13 -13.46 -31.75
C PHE A 442 6.00 -12.67 -30.77
N ILE A 443 5.79 -11.36 -30.64
CA ILE A 443 6.56 -10.49 -29.72
C ILE A 443 6.27 -10.81 -28.25
N SER A 444 5.02 -11.16 -27.94
CA SER A 444 4.56 -11.50 -26.60
C SER A 444 4.88 -12.95 -26.19
N ASP A 445 5.67 -13.68 -26.99
CA ASP A 445 6.13 -15.05 -26.71
C ASP A 445 5.05 -16.14 -26.65
N TYR A 446 3.86 -15.89 -27.20
CA TYR A 446 2.85 -16.95 -27.37
C TYR A 446 3.21 -17.94 -28.48
N THR A 447 4.04 -17.50 -29.43
CA THR A 447 4.48 -18.30 -30.58
C THR A 447 5.88 -17.92 -31.04
N ASP A 448 6.60 -18.90 -31.58
CA ASP A 448 7.87 -18.70 -32.29
C ASP A 448 7.68 -18.76 -33.83
N SER A 449 6.46 -18.97 -34.29
CA SER A 449 6.11 -19.00 -35.72
C SER A 449 5.75 -17.60 -36.21
N VAL A 450 6.44 -17.13 -37.24
CA VAL A 450 6.09 -15.89 -37.92
C VAL A 450 6.55 -15.92 -39.37
N ASN A 451 5.70 -15.45 -40.29
CA ASN A 451 6.15 -15.16 -41.65
C ASN A 451 6.77 -13.76 -41.68
N PHE A 452 8.09 -13.70 -41.65
CA PHE A 452 8.84 -12.43 -41.64
C PHE A 452 8.41 -11.47 -42.76
N HIS A 453 8.17 -11.97 -43.99
CA HIS A 453 7.84 -11.11 -45.12
C HIS A 453 6.45 -10.49 -45.03
N ASP A 454 5.51 -11.15 -44.37
CA ASP A 454 4.15 -10.64 -44.17
C ASP A 454 4.12 -9.63 -43.03
N VAL A 455 4.87 -9.90 -41.95
CA VAL A 455 4.81 -9.05 -40.75
C VAL A 455 5.76 -7.87 -40.75
N VAL A 456 6.85 -7.93 -41.54
CA VAL A 456 7.89 -6.89 -41.49
C VAL A 456 7.29 -5.53 -41.76
N ILE A 457 6.30 -5.39 -42.64
CA ILE A 457 5.67 -4.09 -42.92
C ILE A 457 5.04 -3.43 -41.69
N TYR A 458 4.63 -4.21 -40.69
CA TYR A 458 4.00 -3.71 -39.48
C TYR A 458 4.98 -3.40 -38.35
N THR A 459 6.29 -3.67 -38.50
CA THR A 459 7.29 -3.31 -37.49
C THR A 459 7.25 -1.81 -37.18
N GLY A 460 6.93 -0.99 -38.18
CA GLY A 460 6.78 0.45 -38.00
C GLY A 460 5.61 0.85 -37.11
N LEU A 461 4.61 -0.01 -36.88
CA LEU A 461 3.46 0.25 -35.99
C LEU A 461 3.72 -0.20 -34.54
N LEU A 462 4.85 -0.85 -34.27
CA LEU A 462 5.20 -1.32 -32.93
C LEU A 462 5.77 -0.18 -32.08
N SER A 463 5.67 -0.32 -30.75
CA SER A 463 6.40 0.56 -29.83
C SER A 463 7.91 0.41 -30.01
N ALA A 464 8.69 1.41 -29.59
CA ALA A 464 10.15 1.33 -29.69
C ALA A 464 10.75 0.08 -28.99
N SER A 465 10.20 -0.31 -27.83
CA SER A 465 10.63 -1.54 -27.15
C SER A 465 10.28 -2.80 -27.94
N ASP A 466 9.09 -2.84 -28.52
CA ASP A 466 8.60 -4.02 -29.26
C ASP A 466 9.31 -4.19 -30.60
N GLN A 467 9.70 -3.09 -31.26
CA GLN A 467 10.57 -3.12 -32.44
C GLN A 467 11.90 -3.84 -32.13
N LYS A 468 12.53 -3.51 -30.99
CA LYS A 468 13.76 -4.16 -30.55
C LYS A 468 13.54 -5.63 -30.21
N LEU A 469 12.46 -5.97 -29.51
CA LEU A 469 12.10 -7.36 -29.18
C LEU A 469 11.86 -8.19 -30.44
N PHE A 470 11.07 -7.67 -31.38
CA PHE A 470 10.84 -8.29 -32.68
C PHE A 470 12.17 -8.60 -33.38
N PHE A 471 13.04 -7.61 -33.51
CA PHE A 471 14.33 -7.80 -34.17
C PHE A 471 15.21 -8.85 -33.47
N LYS A 472 15.27 -8.82 -32.13
CA LYS A 472 16.05 -9.82 -31.37
C LYS A 472 15.47 -11.22 -31.49
N LYS A 473 14.15 -11.37 -31.51
CA LYS A 473 13.50 -12.67 -31.68
C LYS A 473 13.70 -13.23 -33.09
N VAL A 474 13.65 -12.37 -34.11
CA VAL A 474 14.03 -12.76 -35.49
C VAL A 474 15.49 -13.26 -35.53
N LEU A 475 16.42 -12.58 -34.86
CA LEU A 475 17.81 -13.04 -34.77
C LEU A 475 17.93 -14.40 -34.05
N MET A 476 17.11 -14.66 -33.04
CA MET A 476 17.08 -15.94 -32.33
C MET A 476 16.64 -17.07 -33.26
N LEU A 477 15.63 -16.83 -34.10
CA LEU A 477 15.18 -17.78 -35.11
C LEU A 477 16.23 -18.03 -36.19
N ILE A 478 17.04 -17.04 -36.55
CA ILE A 478 18.18 -17.21 -37.46
C ILE A 478 19.28 -18.05 -36.78
N GLU A 479 19.65 -17.75 -35.52
CA GLU A 479 20.66 -18.50 -34.77
C GLU A 479 20.26 -19.98 -34.60
N THR A 480 18.98 -20.24 -34.35
CA THR A 480 18.40 -21.59 -34.19
C THR A 480 18.06 -22.28 -35.52
N LYS A 481 18.33 -21.62 -36.66
CA LYS A 481 18.09 -22.13 -38.03
C LYS A 481 16.62 -22.40 -38.36
N VAL A 482 15.70 -21.75 -37.66
CA VAL A 482 14.26 -21.76 -37.98
C VAL A 482 13.97 -20.82 -39.16
N LEU A 483 14.68 -19.71 -39.25
CA LEU A 483 14.61 -18.76 -40.36
C LEU A 483 15.96 -18.66 -41.09
N ASP A 484 15.89 -18.49 -42.41
CA ASP A 484 17.05 -18.18 -43.26
C ASP A 484 16.87 -16.78 -43.87
N LEU A 485 17.39 -15.77 -43.17
CA LEU A 485 17.28 -14.36 -43.56
C LEU A 485 18.66 -13.73 -43.64
N THR A 486 18.85 -12.84 -44.62
CA THR A 486 20.10 -12.12 -44.81
C THR A 486 20.05 -10.71 -44.20
N LEU A 487 21.21 -10.05 -44.07
CA LEU A 487 21.27 -8.62 -43.71
C LEU A 487 20.44 -7.73 -44.67
N ILE A 488 20.30 -8.13 -45.94
CA ILE A 488 19.49 -7.38 -46.92
C ILE A 488 18.01 -7.49 -46.56
N ASP A 489 17.55 -8.65 -46.10
CA ASP A 489 16.17 -8.84 -45.66
C ASP A 489 15.87 -8.05 -44.39
N LEU A 490 16.80 -8.06 -43.43
CA LEU A 490 16.66 -7.29 -42.19
C LEU A 490 16.67 -5.77 -42.42
N ASN A 491 17.34 -5.27 -43.46
CA ASN A 491 17.27 -3.86 -43.81
C ASN A 491 15.85 -3.39 -44.21
N LYS A 492 14.94 -4.30 -44.61
CA LYS A 492 13.52 -3.97 -44.86
C LYS A 492 12.80 -3.49 -43.59
N ILE A 493 13.32 -3.80 -42.40
CA ILE A 493 12.84 -3.26 -41.11
C ILE A 493 13.09 -1.75 -41.00
N THR A 494 13.89 -1.15 -41.88
CA THR A 494 14.28 0.28 -41.77
C THR A 494 13.77 1.13 -42.93
N THR A 495 13.02 0.54 -43.87
CA THR A 495 12.58 1.21 -45.10
C THR A 495 11.26 1.98 -44.97
N TYR A 496 10.75 2.22 -43.75
CA TYR A 496 9.44 2.86 -43.56
C TYR A 496 9.40 4.33 -43.96
N ASN A 497 8.24 4.74 -44.48
CA ASN A 497 7.97 6.13 -44.82
C ASN A 497 7.47 6.91 -43.58
N TYR A 498 7.40 8.23 -43.69
CA TYR A 498 7.00 9.12 -42.58
C TYR A 498 5.55 8.89 -42.10
N THR A 499 4.65 8.44 -42.97
CA THR A 499 3.24 8.21 -42.66
C THR A 499 3.09 7.06 -41.67
N ASP A 500 3.82 5.96 -41.88
CA ASP A 500 3.78 4.78 -41.01
C ASP A 500 4.27 5.11 -39.59
N ASN A 501 5.25 6.02 -39.49
CA ASN A 501 5.76 6.54 -38.21
C ASN A 501 4.71 7.36 -37.44
N GLN A 502 3.81 8.07 -38.11
CA GLN A 502 2.74 8.82 -37.42
C GLN A 502 1.75 7.87 -36.75
N TYR A 503 1.42 6.75 -37.40
CA TYR A 503 0.55 5.74 -36.80
C TYR A 503 1.20 5.07 -35.58
N ALA A 504 2.50 4.79 -35.61
CA ALA A 504 3.24 4.29 -34.45
C ALA A 504 3.19 5.25 -33.25
N LYS A 505 3.27 6.57 -33.52
CA LYS A 505 3.20 7.61 -32.49
C LYS A 505 1.84 7.70 -31.82
N GLU A 506 0.76 7.36 -32.49
CA GLU A 506 -0.56 7.28 -31.86
C GLU A 506 -0.62 6.16 -30.82
N ILE A 507 0.27 5.16 -30.90
CA ILE A 507 0.30 3.99 -30.01
C ILE A 507 1.13 4.26 -28.75
N ASP A 508 2.37 4.75 -28.88
CA ASP A 508 3.29 4.94 -27.74
C ASP A 508 3.75 6.39 -27.49
N GLY A 509 3.36 7.34 -28.35
CA GLY A 509 3.76 8.74 -28.27
C GLY A 509 5.19 9.04 -28.73
N VAL A 510 5.97 8.04 -29.14
CA VAL A 510 7.42 8.14 -29.39
C VAL A 510 7.77 7.95 -30.88
N GLY A 511 7.15 6.99 -31.56
CA GLY A 511 7.40 6.71 -32.98
C GLY A 511 8.55 5.73 -33.28
N LEU A 512 9.07 5.75 -34.51
CA LEU A 512 10.10 4.81 -35.01
C LEU A 512 11.41 4.84 -34.20
N ASP A 513 11.88 3.65 -33.81
CA ASP A 513 13.14 3.46 -33.10
C ASP A 513 14.32 3.44 -34.08
N PHE A 514 15.04 4.56 -34.14
CA PHE A 514 16.22 4.72 -35.00
C PHE A 514 17.43 3.88 -34.56
N THR A 515 17.38 3.27 -33.37
CA THR A 515 18.40 2.30 -32.92
C THR A 515 18.58 1.20 -33.94
N LEU A 516 17.49 0.60 -34.45
CA LEU A 516 17.58 -0.49 -35.42
C LEU A 516 18.26 -0.05 -36.72
N SER A 517 17.93 1.16 -37.20
CA SER A 517 18.59 1.77 -38.37
C SER A 517 20.09 1.92 -38.15
N ILE A 518 20.51 2.34 -36.96
CA ILE A 518 21.92 2.49 -36.59
C ILE A 518 22.61 1.12 -36.46
N ILE A 519 21.99 0.15 -35.81
CA ILE A 519 22.54 -1.21 -35.65
C ILE A 519 22.76 -1.87 -37.02
N LEU A 520 21.77 -1.78 -37.91
CA LEU A 520 21.86 -2.33 -39.26
C LEU A 520 22.86 -1.57 -40.14
N LYS A 521 23.00 -0.25 -39.96
CA LYS A 521 24.07 0.52 -40.60
C LYS A 521 25.44 0.08 -40.12
N ILE A 522 25.64 -0.06 -38.82
CA ILE A 522 26.91 -0.53 -38.23
C ILE A 522 27.26 -1.91 -38.75
N ALA A 523 26.29 -2.83 -38.78
CA ALA A 523 26.47 -4.16 -39.36
C ALA A 523 26.88 -4.09 -40.84
N THR A 524 26.26 -3.21 -41.62
CA THR A 524 26.57 -3.01 -43.04
C THR A 524 27.98 -2.45 -43.25
N ASP A 525 28.38 -1.44 -42.48
CA ASP A 525 29.71 -0.81 -42.58
C ASP A 525 30.81 -1.81 -42.17
N LEU A 526 30.61 -2.53 -41.06
CA LEU A 526 31.56 -3.55 -40.59
C LEU A 526 31.69 -4.71 -41.59
N ARG A 527 30.59 -5.13 -42.24
CA ARG A 527 30.64 -6.11 -43.34
C ARG A 527 31.51 -5.64 -44.51
N GLN A 528 31.59 -4.33 -44.73
CA GLN A 528 32.44 -3.69 -45.74
C GLN A 528 33.84 -3.36 -45.21
N ASN A 529 34.19 -3.81 -43.99
CA ASN A 529 35.43 -3.49 -43.27
C ASN A 529 35.63 -1.96 -43.04
N GLN A 530 34.53 -1.22 -42.90
CA GLN A 530 34.52 0.21 -42.61
C GLN A 530 34.06 0.47 -41.16
N ILE A 531 34.70 1.43 -40.49
CA ILE A 531 34.25 1.87 -39.16
C ILE A 531 33.17 2.93 -39.37
N THR A 532 31.99 2.71 -38.80
CA THR A 532 30.90 3.69 -38.84
C THR A 532 31.34 5.00 -38.21
N ASN A 533 31.32 6.07 -39.00
CA ASN A 533 31.66 7.41 -38.53
C ASN A 533 30.50 7.98 -37.70
N ARG A 534 30.84 8.75 -36.67
CA ARG A 534 29.92 9.56 -35.88
C ARG A 534 29.03 10.45 -36.75
N ASN A 535 29.55 11.04 -37.83
CA ASN A 535 28.76 11.86 -38.75
C ASN A 535 27.64 11.04 -39.40
N SER A 536 27.94 9.82 -39.84
CA SER A 536 26.95 8.92 -40.45
C SER A 536 25.82 8.57 -39.49
N ILE A 537 26.13 8.38 -38.20
CA ILE A 537 25.12 8.15 -37.16
C ILE A 537 24.23 9.39 -36.99
N PHE A 538 24.82 10.59 -36.91
CA PHE A 538 24.04 11.82 -36.82
C PHE A 538 23.22 12.11 -38.08
N ASP A 539 23.71 11.76 -39.26
CA ASP A 539 22.97 11.93 -40.52
C ASP A 539 21.74 11.02 -40.56
N ILE A 540 21.85 9.78 -40.07
CA ILE A 540 20.70 8.86 -39.92
C ILE A 540 19.67 9.47 -38.98
N ILE A 541 20.13 9.88 -37.80
CA ILE A 541 19.30 10.52 -36.77
C ILE A 541 18.62 11.78 -37.34
N ALA A 542 19.38 12.66 -37.99
CA ALA A 542 18.91 13.91 -38.58
C ALA A 542 17.86 13.72 -39.68
N ASN A 543 18.05 12.72 -40.55
CA ASN A 543 17.13 12.44 -41.64
C ASN A 543 15.79 11.88 -41.15
N GLN A 544 15.81 11.19 -40.01
CA GLN A 544 14.65 10.52 -39.43
C GLN A 544 13.87 11.41 -38.44
N ILE A 545 14.52 12.37 -37.75
CA ILE A 545 13.83 13.28 -36.81
C ILE A 545 13.04 14.36 -37.54
N LYS A 546 11.73 14.41 -37.29
CA LYS A 546 10.81 15.37 -37.90
C LYS A 546 10.02 16.18 -36.88
N THR A 547 9.81 15.67 -35.66
CA THR A 547 9.06 16.39 -34.61
C THR A 547 9.87 16.59 -33.32
N PRO A 548 9.54 17.61 -32.50
CA PRO A 548 10.24 17.86 -31.24
C PRO A 548 10.15 16.70 -30.22
N GLN A 549 9.14 15.84 -30.31
CA GLN A 549 8.88 14.75 -29.36
C GLN A 549 9.65 13.45 -29.68
N ASP A 550 10.40 13.39 -30.78
CA ASP A 550 11.13 12.17 -31.17
C ASP A 550 12.17 11.81 -30.09
N LEU A 551 12.36 10.50 -29.84
CA LEU A 551 13.38 10.05 -28.88
C LEU A 551 14.78 10.30 -29.44
N LEU A 552 15.76 10.55 -28.56
CA LEU A 552 17.18 10.68 -28.90
C LEU A 552 18.03 9.76 -28.02
N VAL A 553 17.77 8.45 -28.04
CA VAL A 553 18.63 7.46 -27.38
C VAL A 553 18.86 6.26 -28.29
N ILE A 554 20.11 5.81 -28.38
CA ILE A 554 20.50 4.55 -29.01
C ILE A 554 20.77 3.52 -27.89
N ASP A 555 19.94 2.50 -27.75
CA ASP A 555 20.06 1.54 -26.64
C ASP A 555 19.59 0.12 -26.99
N GLY A 556 19.43 -0.75 -25.98
CA GLY A 556 18.89 -2.10 -26.15
C GLY A 556 19.82 -3.15 -26.76
N PHE A 557 20.84 -2.76 -27.54
CA PHE A 557 21.81 -3.68 -28.18
C PHE A 557 23.22 -3.58 -27.61
N PHE A 558 23.39 -2.98 -26.44
CA PHE A 558 24.70 -2.77 -25.83
C PHE A 558 24.66 -3.13 -24.34
N GLN A 559 25.70 -3.80 -23.86
CA GLN A 559 25.83 -4.14 -22.44
C GLN A 559 26.14 -2.89 -21.62
N LYS A 560 25.31 -2.64 -20.62
CA LYS A 560 25.47 -1.53 -19.69
C LYS A 560 26.76 -1.69 -18.90
N CYS A 561 27.41 -0.56 -18.62
CA CYS A 561 28.51 -0.53 -17.67
C CYS A 561 27.94 -0.63 -16.25
N ASP A 562 28.39 -1.60 -15.49
CA ASP A 562 27.98 -1.84 -14.09
C ASP A 562 29.14 -1.62 -13.10
N GLY A 563 30.15 -0.86 -13.54
CA GLY A 563 31.26 -0.41 -12.71
C GLY A 563 32.61 -0.95 -13.15
N ARG A 564 33.68 -0.33 -12.63
CA ARG A 564 35.06 -0.74 -12.94
C ARG A 564 35.48 -1.93 -12.11
N THR A 565 36.29 -2.80 -12.72
CA THR A 565 36.98 -3.88 -12.01
C THR A 565 38.42 -3.47 -11.75
N PHE A 566 38.78 -3.35 -10.48
CA PHE A 566 40.13 -3.03 -10.00
C PHE A 566 40.86 -4.29 -9.52
N ALA A 567 42.17 -4.18 -9.35
CA ALA A 567 42.97 -5.20 -8.69
C ALA A 567 43.12 -4.85 -7.21
N GLU A 568 42.65 -5.72 -6.32
CA GLU A 568 42.82 -5.57 -4.87
C GLU A 568 44.05 -6.35 -4.42
N GLU A 569 44.90 -5.70 -3.64
CA GLU A 569 46.11 -6.30 -3.08
C GLU A 569 45.77 -7.13 -1.84
N THR A 570 46.31 -8.34 -1.75
CA THR A 570 46.28 -9.13 -0.52
C THR A 570 47.64 -9.70 -0.22
N THR A 571 48.03 -9.50 1.03
CA THR A 571 49.32 -9.88 1.55
C THR A 571 49.15 -11.10 2.45
N LYS A 572 49.83 -12.20 2.13
CA LYS A 572 49.89 -13.39 2.99
C LYS A 572 51.33 -13.64 3.40
N THR A 573 51.55 -13.82 4.70
CA THR A 573 52.84 -14.22 5.23
C THR A 573 52.91 -15.75 5.23
N ILE A 574 53.80 -16.32 4.43
CA ILE A 574 54.08 -17.76 4.39
C ILE A 574 55.57 -17.92 4.70
N ASP A 575 55.90 -18.73 5.72
CA ASP A 575 57.28 -19.01 6.15
C ASP A 575 58.14 -17.75 6.40
N GLY A 576 57.56 -16.71 7.01
CA GLY A 576 58.25 -15.45 7.30
C GLY A 576 58.53 -14.56 6.07
N LYS A 577 58.10 -14.97 4.87
CA LYS A 577 58.12 -14.15 3.66
C LYS A 577 56.73 -13.61 3.36
N THR A 578 56.67 -12.29 3.19
CA THR A 578 55.47 -11.57 2.76
C THR A 578 55.27 -11.78 1.26
N ILE A 579 54.24 -12.53 0.87
CA ILE A 579 53.85 -12.72 -0.53
C ILE A 579 52.63 -11.85 -0.82
N THR A 580 52.79 -10.93 -1.77
CA THR A 580 51.70 -10.08 -2.27
C THR A 580 51.04 -10.74 -3.48
N THR A 581 49.72 -10.86 -3.44
CA THR A 581 48.89 -11.39 -4.54
C THR A 581 47.79 -10.39 -4.89
N TYR A 582 47.35 -10.38 -6.16
CA TYR A 582 46.30 -9.51 -6.65
C TYR A 582 45.09 -10.32 -7.11
N TYR A 583 43.88 -9.84 -6.82
CA TYR A 583 42.65 -10.42 -7.37
C TYR A 583 41.70 -9.34 -7.89
N LYS A 584 40.79 -9.74 -8.77
CA LYS A 584 39.81 -8.85 -9.37
C LYS A 584 38.72 -8.50 -8.36
N LYS A 585 38.47 -7.22 -8.16
CA LYS A 585 37.36 -6.69 -7.36
C LYS A 585 36.55 -5.70 -8.17
N LYS A 586 35.24 -5.92 -8.21
CA LYS A 586 34.30 -5.01 -8.84
C LYS A 586 33.93 -3.87 -7.90
N SER A 587 33.80 -2.68 -8.45
CA SER A 587 33.38 -1.47 -7.75
C SER A 587 32.12 -0.92 -8.38
N ASP A 588 31.18 -0.46 -7.55
CA ASP A 588 29.93 0.16 -8.01
C ASP A 588 30.13 1.57 -8.59
N LYS A 589 31.34 2.15 -8.44
CA LYS A 589 31.69 3.43 -9.07
C LYS A 589 31.73 3.30 -10.60
N LEU A 590 30.77 3.95 -11.26
CA LEU A 590 30.69 4.00 -12.72
C LEU A 590 31.77 4.92 -13.32
N PRO A 591 32.38 4.54 -14.45
CA PRO A 591 33.22 5.45 -15.22
C PRO A 591 32.42 6.68 -15.65
N ARG A 592 33.06 7.85 -15.63
CA ARG A 592 32.45 9.09 -16.08
C ARG A 592 32.06 8.98 -17.56
N PHE A 593 30.88 9.47 -17.92
CA PHE A 593 30.36 9.48 -19.30
C PHE A 593 30.04 8.12 -19.93
N LYS A 594 30.00 7.01 -19.18
CA LYS A 594 29.74 5.67 -19.74
C LYS A 594 28.38 5.11 -19.37
N THR A 595 27.55 4.90 -20.39
CA THR A 595 26.31 4.12 -20.28
C THR A 595 26.56 2.66 -20.64
N PHE A 596 27.38 2.39 -21.67
CA PHE A 596 27.73 1.06 -22.15
C PHE A 596 29.22 0.75 -21.95
N CYS A 597 29.57 -0.53 -21.85
CA CYS A 597 30.95 -0.97 -21.65
C CYS A 597 31.79 -0.88 -22.94
N ASP A 598 32.58 0.18 -23.10
CA ASP A 598 33.44 0.43 -24.26
C ASP A 598 34.94 0.24 -23.99
N GLY A 599 35.28 -0.52 -22.93
CA GLY A 599 36.67 -0.79 -22.56
C GLY A 599 37.47 -1.36 -23.73
N ARG A 600 38.67 -0.80 -23.96
CA ARG A 600 39.55 -1.17 -25.08
C ARG A 600 40.70 -2.03 -24.61
N LYS A 601 40.88 -3.21 -25.18
CA LYS A 601 41.95 -4.10 -24.72
C LYS A 601 43.32 -3.43 -24.88
N ALA A 602 44.13 -3.43 -23.81
CA ALA A 602 45.49 -2.91 -23.89
C ALA A 602 46.37 -3.89 -24.66
N LEU A 603 46.96 -3.43 -25.77
CA LEU A 603 47.79 -4.26 -26.65
C LEU A 603 49.18 -3.64 -26.85
N GLU A 604 50.18 -4.48 -27.04
CA GLU A 604 51.52 -4.06 -27.44
C GLU A 604 51.54 -3.64 -28.92
N GLN A 605 52.08 -2.45 -29.23
CA GLN A 605 51.98 -1.80 -30.55
C GLN A 605 52.52 -2.66 -31.72
N ASN A 606 53.53 -3.50 -31.47
CA ASN A 606 54.21 -4.26 -32.53
C ASN A 606 53.75 -5.73 -32.65
N SER A 607 53.28 -6.33 -31.55
CA SER A 607 52.94 -7.76 -31.50
C SER A 607 51.44 -8.04 -31.46
N ASN A 608 50.61 -7.01 -31.21
CA ASN A 608 49.17 -7.14 -30.97
C ASN A 608 48.81 -8.10 -29.82
N ARG A 609 49.78 -8.42 -28.95
CA ARG A 609 49.54 -9.26 -27.76
C ARG A 609 48.96 -8.43 -26.62
N PRO A 610 48.13 -9.03 -25.73
CA PRO A 610 47.65 -8.35 -24.54
C PRO A 610 48.79 -7.81 -23.68
N LEU A 611 48.70 -6.53 -23.31
CA LEU A 611 49.62 -5.90 -22.41
C LEU A 611 49.24 -6.26 -20.96
N LEU A 612 50.22 -6.72 -20.18
CA LEU A 612 50.04 -6.96 -18.75
C LEU A 612 50.34 -5.69 -17.95
N SER A 613 49.59 -5.45 -16.89
CA SER A 613 49.87 -4.36 -15.97
C SER A 613 51.21 -4.57 -15.26
N ARG A 614 51.96 -3.48 -15.02
CA ARG A 614 53.33 -3.57 -14.48
C ARG A 614 53.38 -4.17 -13.07
N ARG A 615 52.43 -3.82 -12.21
CA ARG A 615 52.39 -4.23 -10.80
C ARG A 615 51.64 -5.55 -10.61
N GLU A 616 50.46 -5.65 -11.19
CA GLU A 616 49.54 -6.77 -10.94
C GLU A 616 49.73 -7.94 -11.92
N GLN A 617 50.46 -7.72 -13.03
CA GLN A 617 50.73 -8.72 -14.08
C GLN A 617 49.44 -9.31 -14.70
N MET A 618 48.39 -8.47 -14.82
CA MET A 618 47.09 -8.87 -15.35
C MET A 618 46.78 -8.14 -16.66
N GLU A 619 46.07 -8.81 -17.56
CA GLU A 619 45.48 -8.15 -18.73
C GLU A 619 44.44 -7.13 -18.29
N PHE A 620 44.35 -6.01 -19.02
CA PHE A 620 43.43 -4.95 -18.71
C PHE A 620 42.91 -4.24 -19.97
N TRP A 621 41.81 -3.51 -19.78
CA TRP A 621 41.16 -2.69 -20.78
C TRP A 621 41.23 -1.23 -20.37
N TRP A 622 41.58 -0.37 -21.32
CA TRP A 622 41.50 1.07 -21.16
C TRP A 622 40.04 1.51 -21.20
N CYS A 623 39.57 2.07 -20.08
CA CYS A 623 38.27 2.74 -20.00
C CYS A 623 38.52 4.15 -19.43
N GLU A 624 38.24 5.19 -20.22
CA GLU A 624 38.56 6.60 -19.93
C GLU A 624 40.04 6.91 -19.58
N ASN A 625 41.01 6.05 -19.93
CA ASN A 625 42.45 6.11 -19.54
C ASN A 625 42.79 5.55 -18.16
N THR A 626 41.84 4.88 -17.50
CA THR A 626 42.10 4.08 -16.31
C THR A 626 41.98 2.59 -16.65
N PRO A 627 42.87 1.71 -16.14
CA PRO A 627 42.78 0.27 -16.36
C PRO A 627 41.52 -0.31 -15.71
N CYS A 628 40.84 -1.19 -16.44
CA CYS A 628 39.74 -2.03 -15.97
C CYS A 628 40.12 -3.49 -16.24
N PHE A 629 40.15 -4.35 -15.23
CA PHE A 629 40.69 -5.71 -15.34
C PHE A 629 39.67 -6.76 -15.83
N GLU A 630 38.44 -6.33 -16.09
CA GLU A 630 37.37 -7.16 -16.65
C GLU A 630 36.34 -6.29 -17.36
N THR A 631 35.84 -6.75 -18.51
CA THR A 631 34.77 -6.05 -19.24
C THR A 631 33.40 -6.55 -18.79
N CYS A 632 32.38 -5.71 -18.90
CA CYS A 632 30.99 -6.12 -18.72
C CYS A 632 30.48 -6.94 -19.93
N ARG A 633 31.31 -7.08 -20.98
CA ARG A 633 30.91 -7.70 -22.23
C ARG A 633 30.94 -9.22 -22.12
N LYS A 634 29.77 -9.86 -22.19
CA LYS A 634 29.62 -11.31 -22.03
C LYS A 634 28.80 -11.89 -23.19
N PRO A 635 29.18 -13.07 -23.71
CA PRO A 635 28.40 -13.73 -24.74
C PRO A 635 27.01 -14.08 -24.22
N VAL A 636 25.99 -13.76 -25.01
CA VAL A 636 24.59 -14.09 -24.73
C VAL A 636 24.19 -15.32 -25.54
N SER A 637 23.62 -16.33 -24.89
CA SER A 637 23.10 -17.55 -25.53
C SER A 637 21.69 -17.34 -26.10
N ALA A 638 21.28 -18.19 -27.04
CA ALA A 638 19.94 -18.14 -27.65
C ALA A 638 18.77 -18.15 -26.65
N ASN A 639 18.90 -18.87 -25.52
CA ASN A 639 17.87 -18.88 -24.47
C ASN A 639 17.63 -17.50 -23.81
N ASN A 640 18.59 -16.59 -23.91
CA ASN A 640 18.53 -15.24 -23.37
C ASN A 640 18.50 -14.19 -24.50
N TRP A 641 17.84 -14.52 -25.63
CA TRP A 641 17.82 -13.67 -26.83
C TRP A 641 17.35 -12.23 -26.59
N ARG A 642 16.52 -12.01 -25.57
CA ARG A 642 16.08 -10.66 -25.15
C ARG A 642 17.25 -9.76 -24.78
N ASP A 643 18.38 -10.32 -24.37
CA ASP A 643 19.59 -9.60 -24.00
C ASP A 643 20.62 -9.52 -25.14
N TYR A 644 20.27 -9.98 -26.37
CA TYR A 644 21.17 -9.91 -27.50
C TYR A 644 21.73 -8.50 -27.72
N THR A 645 23.03 -8.47 -27.94
CA THR A 645 23.81 -7.26 -28.18
C THR A 645 24.18 -7.13 -29.66
N LEU A 646 24.80 -6.01 -30.04
CA LEU A 646 25.40 -5.83 -31.36
C LEU A 646 26.40 -6.94 -31.69
N GLU A 647 27.13 -7.49 -30.71
CA GLU A 647 28.03 -8.62 -30.93
C GLU A 647 27.26 -9.88 -31.36
N ASN A 648 26.09 -10.15 -30.75
CA ASN A 648 25.20 -11.21 -31.20
C ASN A 648 24.69 -10.97 -32.62
N VAL A 649 24.29 -9.74 -32.95
CA VAL A 649 23.84 -9.37 -34.31
C VAL A 649 24.93 -9.72 -35.34
N LEU A 650 26.17 -9.31 -35.10
CA LEU A 650 27.28 -9.55 -36.03
C LEU A 650 27.60 -11.04 -36.16
N LYS A 651 27.65 -11.77 -35.03
CA LYS A 651 27.90 -13.21 -35.00
C LYS A 651 26.83 -14.00 -35.75
N ILE A 652 25.55 -13.73 -35.47
CA ILE A 652 24.40 -14.45 -36.05
C ILE A 652 24.34 -14.22 -37.57
N LEU A 653 24.63 -13.01 -38.02
CA LEU A 653 24.64 -12.66 -39.45
C LEU A 653 25.94 -13.05 -40.18
N GLY A 654 26.88 -13.71 -39.52
CA GLY A 654 28.15 -14.13 -40.11
C GLY A 654 29.05 -12.97 -40.56
N ILE A 655 28.95 -11.82 -39.90
CA ILE A 655 29.72 -10.62 -40.24
C ILE A 655 31.05 -10.65 -39.49
N ASN A 656 32.14 -10.79 -40.24
CA ASN A 656 33.48 -10.73 -39.68
C ASN A 656 33.85 -9.29 -39.30
N TYR A 657 34.35 -9.09 -38.08
CA TYR A 657 34.87 -7.80 -37.60
C TYR A 657 36.11 -8.01 -36.73
N SER A 658 36.96 -6.99 -36.62
CA SER A 658 38.03 -7.00 -35.63
C SER A 658 37.53 -6.44 -34.30
N GLU A 659 37.97 -7.02 -33.18
CA GLU A 659 37.57 -6.59 -31.82
C GLU A 659 37.83 -5.08 -31.61
N ARG A 660 38.94 -4.58 -32.14
CA ARG A 660 39.27 -3.15 -32.11
C ARG A 660 38.25 -2.26 -32.81
N GLN A 661 37.72 -2.68 -33.97
CA GLN A 661 36.67 -1.91 -34.66
C GLN A 661 35.39 -1.86 -33.84
N TYR A 662 35.00 -2.98 -33.24
CA TYR A 662 33.82 -3.06 -32.37
C TYR A 662 33.95 -2.17 -31.14
N GLU A 663 35.09 -2.16 -30.45
CA GLU A 663 35.35 -1.29 -29.30
C GLU A 663 35.32 0.21 -29.67
N ILE A 664 35.78 0.57 -30.89
CA ILE A 664 35.67 1.94 -31.40
C ILE A 664 34.20 2.33 -31.60
N VAL A 665 33.38 1.44 -32.17
CA VAL A 665 31.95 1.68 -32.36
C VAL A 665 31.24 1.92 -31.03
N LEU A 666 31.50 1.09 -30.01
CA LEU A 666 30.89 1.28 -28.67
C LEU A 666 31.22 2.65 -28.07
N SER A 667 32.47 3.08 -28.21
CA SER A 667 32.92 4.40 -27.77
C SER A 667 32.23 5.55 -28.53
N ILE A 668 32.03 5.38 -29.84
CA ILE A 668 31.25 6.33 -30.66
C ILE A 668 29.79 6.40 -30.19
N ILE A 669 29.15 5.26 -29.87
CA ILE A 669 27.76 5.22 -29.41
C ILE A 669 27.59 5.92 -28.05
N ASN A 670 28.44 5.62 -27.07
CA ASN A 670 28.44 6.33 -25.78
C ASN A 670 28.56 7.85 -25.99
N ARG A 671 29.47 8.27 -26.89
CA ARG A 671 29.69 9.68 -27.20
C ARG A 671 28.49 10.33 -27.90
N VAL A 672 27.83 9.64 -28.82
CA VAL A 672 26.62 10.11 -29.50
C VAL A 672 25.49 10.27 -28.49
N ASN A 673 25.18 9.24 -27.68
CA ASN A 673 24.13 9.31 -26.66
C ASN A 673 24.32 10.46 -25.68
N ARG A 674 25.56 10.71 -25.25
CA ARG A 674 25.85 11.85 -24.37
C ARG A 674 25.57 13.19 -25.05
N PHE A 675 25.88 13.34 -26.34
CA PHE A 675 25.52 14.57 -27.09
C PHE A 675 24.01 14.73 -27.23
N LEU A 676 23.31 13.62 -27.49
CA LEU A 676 21.86 13.58 -27.64
C LEU A 676 21.12 13.98 -26.36
N GLU A 677 21.68 13.69 -25.18
CA GLU A 677 21.15 14.14 -23.89
C GLU A 677 21.11 15.68 -23.80
N HIS A 678 22.19 16.35 -24.19
CA HIS A 678 22.23 17.82 -24.23
C HIS A 678 21.35 18.43 -25.33
N LEU A 679 20.94 17.66 -26.33
CA LEU A 679 20.04 18.10 -27.40
C LEU A 679 18.56 18.18 -26.99
N LYS A 680 18.23 17.96 -25.71
CA LYS A 680 16.87 18.08 -25.18
C LYS A 680 16.67 19.39 -24.43
N CYS A 681 15.49 19.99 -24.54
CA CYS A 681 15.06 21.17 -23.78
C CYS A 681 14.89 20.81 -22.30
N LYS A 682 15.45 21.59 -21.38
CA LYS A 682 15.38 21.31 -19.93
C LYS A 682 13.95 21.37 -19.37
N CYS A 683 13.10 22.24 -19.93
CA CYS A 683 11.71 22.39 -19.50
C CYS A 683 10.79 21.26 -19.99
N CYS A 684 10.70 21.03 -21.29
CA CYS A 684 9.70 20.11 -21.87
C CYS A 684 10.29 18.80 -22.42
N ASN A 685 11.60 18.56 -22.25
CA ASN A 685 12.33 17.38 -22.72
C ASN A 685 12.30 17.12 -24.24
N THR A 686 11.76 18.06 -25.03
CA THR A 686 11.72 17.97 -26.51
C THR A 686 13.05 18.34 -27.15
N ILE A 687 13.32 17.82 -28.34
CA ILE A 687 14.55 18.06 -29.10
C ILE A 687 14.71 19.54 -29.46
N LEU A 688 15.91 20.08 -29.21
CA LEU A 688 16.32 21.41 -29.64
C LEU A 688 16.64 21.42 -31.15
N ARG A 689 16.17 22.44 -31.88
CA ARG A 689 16.41 22.58 -33.32
C ARG A 689 17.44 23.68 -33.62
N PRO A 690 18.26 23.56 -34.68
CA PRO A 690 19.24 24.57 -35.09
C PRO A 690 18.65 25.99 -35.29
N ASN A 691 19.34 27.02 -34.82
CA ASN A 691 19.02 28.42 -35.09
C ASN A 691 19.58 28.85 -36.45
N GLY A 692 19.01 28.34 -37.55
CA GLY A 692 19.40 28.63 -38.93
C GLY A 692 18.56 27.87 -39.97
N ARG A 693 18.62 28.25 -41.25
CA ARG A 693 17.78 27.68 -42.34
C ARG A 693 18.25 26.34 -42.92
N GLY A 694 19.18 25.64 -42.29
CA GLY A 694 19.72 24.38 -42.80
C GLY A 694 19.02 23.14 -42.22
N ASN A 695 18.85 22.10 -43.04
CA ASN A 695 18.52 20.75 -42.58
C ASN A 695 19.48 20.32 -41.45
N TYR A 696 19.00 19.48 -40.53
CA TYR A 696 19.62 19.04 -39.26
C TYR A 696 21.05 18.49 -39.37
N GLY A 697 22.04 19.32 -39.66
CA GLY A 697 23.45 18.97 -39.50
C GLY A 697 23.84 19.16 -38.04
N PHE A 698 23.51 18.20 -37.16
CA PHE A 698 23.86 18.26 -35.73
C PHE A 698 25.35 18.54 -35.48
N TYR A 699 26.22 18.10 -36.40
CA TYR A 699 27.65 18.33 -36.35
C TYR A 699 28.10 19.68 -36.94
N GLY A 700 27.29 20.27 -37.83
CA GLY A 700 27.61 21.52 -38.55
C GLY A 700 26.99 22.77 -37.94
N VAL A 701 26.10 22.63 -36.95
CA VAL A 701 25.45 23.76 -36.26
C VAL A 701 25.72 23.68 -34.77
N SER A 702 26.10 24.80 -34.17
CA SER A 702 26.39 24.90 -32.74
C SER A 702 25.33 25.65 -31.93
N MET A 703 24.29 26.20 -32.57
CA MET A 703 23.25 27.01 -31.91
C MET A 703 21.89 26.36 -32.08
N PHE A 704 21.17 26.15 -30.98
CA PHE A 704 19.91 25.43 -30.95
C PHE A 704 18.84 26.18 -30.13
N SER A 705 17.56 25.95 -30.42
CA SER A 705 16.44 26.42 -29.60
C SER A 705 15.32 25.39 -29.56
N CYS A 706 14.57 25.39 -28.46
CA CYS A 706 13.31 24.69 -28.33
C CYS A 706 12.27 25.35 -29.23
N THR A 707 11.67 24.55 -30.12
CA THR A 707 10.59 24.99 -31.03
C THR A 707 9.23 24.47 -30.60
N ASN A 708 9.13 23.78 -29.45
CA ASN A 708 7.87 23.29 -28.93
C ASN A 708 7.00 24.46 -28.44
N LYS A 709 5.86 24.68 -29.11
CA LYS A 709 4.92 25.76 -28.81
C LYS A 709 4.21 25.59 -27.45
N GLN A 710 4.16 24.37 -26.93
CA GLN A 710 3.56 24.04 -25.63
C GLN A 710 4.57 24.13 -24.47
N CYS A 711 5.82 24.49 -24.75
CA CYS A 711 6.83 24.64 -23.71
C CYS A 711 6.65 25.98 -22.98
N GLU A 712 6.46 25.93 -21.66
CA GLU A 712 6.29 27.14 -20.83
C GLU A 712 7.57 27.97 -20.76
N THR A 713 8.72 27.32 -20.54
CA THR A 713 10.04 27.96 -20.44
C THR A 713 11.00 27.38 -21.49
N PRO A 714 10.84 27.75 -22.79
CA PRO A 714 11.64 27.18 -23.86
C PRO A 714 13.09 27.65 -23.80
N ASP A 715 14.02 26.70 -23.88
CA ASP A 715 15.43 26.96 -24.07
C ASP A 715 15.68 27.68 -25.41
N LYS A 716 16.31 28.85 -25.40
CA LYS A 716 16.59 29.65 -26.61
C LYS A 716 18.07 29.92 -26.76
N ASN A 717 18.58 29.86 -27.99
CA ASN A 717 19.98 30.16 -28.31
C ASN A 717 20.98 29.35 -27.45
N VAL A 718 20.69 28.07 -27.26
CA VAL A 718 21.58 27.12 -26.61
C VAL A 718 22.79 26.86 -27.52
N TYR A 719 23.97 27.23 -27.07
CA TYR A 719 25.21 26.85 -27.72
C TYR A 719 25.63 25.45 -27.25
N LEU A 720 25.65 24.49 -28.18
CA LEU A 720 26.15 23.14 -27.95
C LEU A 720 27.36 22.89 -28.85
N SER A 721 28.48 22.48 -28.26
CA SER A 721 29.71 22.19 -29.00
C SER A 721 30.57 21.17 -28.24
N HIS A 722 31.66 20.73 -28.85
CA HIS A 722 32.69 19.96 -28.16
C HIS A 722 33.64 20.86 -27.39
N CYS A 723 34.26 20.31 -26.35
CA CYS A 723 35.45 20.93 -25.78
C CYS A 723 36.55 21.11 -26.84
N MET A 724 37.20 22.26 -26.83
CA MET A 724 38.33 22.56 -27.71
C MET A 724 39.59 21.75 -27.34
N ASN A 725 39.68 21.26 -26.11
CA ASN A 725 40.75 20.37 -25.68
C ASN A 725 40.51 18.96 -26.24
N GLY A 726 41.34 18.53 -27.19
CA GLY A 726 41.23 17.20 -27.80
C GLY A 726 41.41 16.01 -26.85
N LYS A 727 41.95 16.23 -25.63
CA LYS A 727 42.01 15.22 -24.56
C LYS A 727 40.82 15.29 -23.59
N CYS A 728 39.97 16.32 -23.70
CA CYS A 728 38.73 16.41 -22.95
C CYS A 728 37.59 15.97 -23.87
N GLU A 729 37.00 14.82 -23.58
CA GLU A 729 35.88 14.34 -24.36
C GLU A 729 34.57 15.06 -24.03
N ASP A 730 34.54 16.05 -23.12
CA ASP A 730 33.33 16.72 -22.64
C ASP A 730 32.66 17.65 -23.69
N TYR A 731 31.39 18.00 -23.48
CA TYR A 731 30.64 18.96 -24.29
C TYR A 731 30.62 20.34 -23.62
N ILE A 732 30.40 21.36 -24.43
CA ILE A 732 30.01 22.69 -24.00
C ILE A 732 28.51 22.79 -24.17
N ASP A 733 27.83 23.14 -23.09
CA ASP A 733 26.41 23.47 -23.10
C ASP A 733 26.23 24.85 -22.44
N SER A 734 25.80 25.85 -23.19
CA SER A 734 25.68 27.22 -22.67
C SER A 734 24.71 27.39 -21.51
N ARG A 735 23.84 26.41 -21.26
CA ARG A 735 22.94 26.43 -20.10
C ARG A 735 23.69 26.15 -18.81
N GLU A 736 24.87 25.54 -18.90
CA GLU A 736 25.69 25.08 -17.77
C GLU A 736 27.09 25.68 -17.78
N SER A 737 27.59 26.07 -18.95
CA SER A 737 28.91 26.64 -19.16
C SER A 737 28.83 28.16 -19.21
N LYS A 738 29.75 28.86 -18.54
CA LYS A 738 29.90 30.31 -18.65
C LYS A 738 30.95 30.70 -19.70
N LYS A 739 30.82 31.89 -20.25
CA LYS A 739 31.84 32.48 -21.13
C LYS A 739 33.00 33.03 -20.30
N CYS A 740 34.24 32.80 -20.73
CA CYS A 740 35.41 33.41 -20.11
C CYS A 740 35.35 34.94 -20.21
N ARG A 741 35.76 35.63 -19.15
CA ARG A 741 35.78 37.10 -19.06
C ARG A 741 37.22 37.57 -18.98
N PRO A 742 37.85 37.95 -20.11
CA PRO A 742 39.23 38.42 -20.10
C PRO A 742 39.32 39.73 -19.34
N SER A 743 40.25 39.82 -18.38
CA SER A 743 40.52 41.05 -17.62
C SER A 743 41.07 42.18 -18.47
N THR A 744 41.57 41.87 -19.67
CA THR A 744 42.20 42.82 -20.60
C THR A 744 41.21 43.65 -21.43
N ILE A 745 39.90 43.51 -21.22
CA ILE A 745 38.86 44.23 -21.98
C ILE A 745 37.87 44.88 -21.01
N GLU A 746 37.53 46.15 -21.23
CA GLU A 746 36.58 46.91 -20.40
C GLU A 746 35.15 46.33 -20.42
N ASN A 747 34.73 45.67 -21.51
CA ASN A 747 33.41 45.03 -21.67
C ASN A 747 33.51 43.54 -22.10
N PRO A 748 33.86 42.63 -21.17
CA PRO A 748 34.18 41.23 -21.52
C PRO A 748 32.96 40.36 -21.87
N ASP A 749 31.74 40.79 -21.55
CA ASP A 749 30.52 39.96 -21.65
C ASP A 749 30.17 39.48 -23.06
N ASN A 750 30.60 40.22 -24.09
CA ASN A 750 30.34 39.87 -25.48
C ASN A 750 31.50 39.15 -26.19
N CYS A 751 32.62 38.92 -25.50
CA CYS A 751 33.88 38.52 -26.12
C CYS A 751 34.46 37.19 -25.64
N GLY A 752 33.81 36.54 -24.69
CA GLY A 752 34.24 35.26 -24.12
C GLY A 752 33.85 34.02 -24.93
N TRP A 753 34.71 33.01 -24.90
CA TRP A 753 34.38 31.64 -25.31
C TRP A 753 33.85 30.87 -24.11
N TYR A 754 32.94 29.93 -24.33
CA TYR A 754 32.43 29.08 -23.27
C TYR A 754 33.55 28.22 -22.66
N ILE A 755 33.57 28.17 -21.34
CA ILE A 755 34.52 27.39 -20.54
C ILE A 755 33.99 25.98 -20.41
N CYS A 756 34.83 24.99 -20.68
CA CYS A 756 34.50 23.60 -20.39
C CYS A 756 34.46 23.37 -18.87
N ASN A 757 33.31 22.97 -18.33
CA ASN A 757 33.16 22.67 -16.91
C ASN A 757 34.07 21.50 -16.44
N ASN A 758 34.50 20.63 -17.36
CA ASN A 758 35.40 19.54 -17.04
C ASN A 758 36.88 19.96 -16.97
N CYS A 759 37.43 20.50 -18.05
CA CYS A 759 38.88 20.77 -18.13
C CYS A 759 39.25 22.26 -18.08
N TYR A 760 38.28 23.15 -17.86
CA TYR A 760 38.44 24.60 -17.83
C TYR A 760 39.05 25.21 -19.11
N ALA A 761 39.09 24.46 -20.21
CA ALA A 761 39.52 24.97 -21.50
C ALA A 761 38.47 25.95 -22.05
N CYS A 762 38.90 27.12 -22.51
CA CYS A 762 38.02 28.14 -23.09
C CYS A 762 38.53 28.68 -24.44
N CYS A 763 39.72 29.29 -24.48
CA CYS A 763 40.28 29.91 -25.69
C CYS A 763 41.82 29.82 -25.75
N SER A 764 42.34 29.83 -26.98
CA SER A 764 43.77 29.86 -27.32
C SER A 764 44.00 30.91 -28.41
N SER A 765 45.18 31.54 -28.40
CA SER A 765 45.54 32.64 -29.28
C SER A 765 45.43 32.26 -30.75
N GLU A 766 45.88 31.05 -31.13
CA GLU A 766 45.74 30.50 -32.49
C GLU A 766 44.27 30.55 -32.99
N LYS A 767 43.33 30.11 -32.14
CA LYS A 767 41.90 30.02 -32.48
C LYS A 767 41.22 31.38 -32.47
N LEU A 768 41.65 32.29 -31.58
CA LEU A 768 41.16 33.67 -31.57
C LEU A 768 41.63 34.44 -32.80
N GLN A 769 42.89 34.28 -33.20
CA GLN A 769 43.44 34.86 -34.43
C GLN A 769 42.75 34.29 -35.68
N SER A 770 42.52 32.97 -35.73
CA SER A 770 41.75 32.35 -36.82
C SER A 770 40.34 32.97 -36.93
N ARG A 771 39.67 33.14 -35.79
CA ARG A 771 38.33 33.75 -35.74
C ARG A 771 38.34 35.22 -36.15
N LYS A 772 39.34 35.99 -35.71
CA LYS A 772 39.55 37.38 -36.13
C LYS A 772 39.68 37.47 -37.65
N SER A 773 40.55 36.64 -38.24
CA SER A 773 40.77 36.61 -39.69
C SER A 773 39.48 36.34 -40.46
N ILE A 774 38.67 35.36 -40.04
CA ILE A 774 37.38 35.03 -40.68
C ILE A 774 36.38 36.20 -40.59
N ILE A 775 36.27 36.83 -39.41
CA ILE A 775 35.32 37.94 -39.17
C ILE A 775 35.73 39.18 -39.98
N GLU A 776 37.01 39.53 -40.00
CA GLU A 776 37.54 40.66 -40.77
C GLU A 776 37.46 40.43 -42.27
N GLN A 777 37.67 39.20 -42.75
CA GLN A 777 37.44 38.82 -44.15
C GLN A 777 35.97 38.99 -44.56
N SER A 778 35.03 38.84 -43.63
CA SER A 778 33.60 39.08 -43.88
C SER A 778 33.18 40.56 -43.78
N GLY A 779 34.13 41.49 -43.60
CA GLY A 779 33.89 42.93 -43.51
C GLY A 779 33.45 43.43 -42.14
N GLN A 780 33.50 42.59 -41.11
CA GLN A 780 33.14 42.94 -39.73
C GLN A 780 34.39 43.20 -38.88
N GLU A 781 34.32 44.16 -37.95
CA GLU A 781 35.43 44.45 -37.04
C GLU A 781 35.45 43.47 -35.85
N TYR A 782 36.61 42.85 -35.58
CA TYR A 782 36.79 41.97 -34.43
C TYR A 782 37.16 42.77 -33.17
N LYS A 783 36.25 42.84 -32.19
CA LYS A 783 36.39 43.67 -30.97
C LYS A 783 36.84 42.92 -29.71
N CYS A 784 37.35 41.69 -29.84
CA CYS A 784 37.64 40.82 -28.71
C CYS A 784 39.14 40.55 -28.53
N HIS A 785 39.51 39.94 -27.39
CA HIS A 785 40.90 39.58 -27.09
C HIS A 785 41.47 38.61 -28.13
N ILE A 786 42.75 38.79 -28.45
CA ILE A 786 43.51 37.92 -29.36
C ILE A 786 44.50 37.01 -28.62
N ASN A 787 44.81 37.33 -27.36
CA ASN A 787 45.68 36.53 -26.49
C ASN A 787 44.81 35.61 -25.63
N GLY A 788 44.77 34.32 -25.96
CA GLY A 788 43.94 33.33 -25.27
C GLY A 788 44.40 33.03 -23.85
N HIS A 789 43.46 32.62 -22.98
CA HIS A 789 43.75 32.28 -21.59
C HIS A 789 44.72 31.11 -21.45
N ARG A 790 44.69 30.16 -22.40
CA ARG A 790 45.69 29.09 -22.49
C ARG A 790 47.12 29.63 -22.52
N ASP A 791 47.37 30.56 -23.45
CA ASP A 791 48.72 31.10 -23.70
C ASP A 791 49.14 32.11 -22.61
N ARG A 792 48.16 32.73 -21.94
CA ARG A 792 48.39 33.61 -20.78
C ARG A 792 48.66 32.84 -19.48
N GLY A 793 48.48 31.52 -19.45
CA GLY A 793 48.62 30.73 -18.23
C GLY A 793 47.56 31.06 -17.18
N VAL A 794 46.31 31.27 -17.59
CA VAL A 794 45.20 31.66 -16.70
C VAL A 794 44.07 30.65 -16.80
N LEU A 795 43.59 30.18 -15.64
CA LEU A 795 42.32 29.44 -15.55
C LEU A 795 41.15 30.42 -15.39
N CYS A 796 39.99 30.05 -15.93
CA CYS A 796 38.76 30.79 -15.72
C CYS A 796 37.78 29.97 -14.88
N CYS A 797 37.06 30.65 -13.99
CA CYS A 797 36.02 30.05 -13.17
C CYS A 797 34.84 29.58 -14.04
N SER A 798 34.47 28.29 -13.95
CA SER A 798 33.33 27.73 -14.68
C SER A 798 31.98 28.35 -14.27
N GLU A 799 31.86 28.82 -13.03
CA GLU A 799 30.59 29.33 -12.46
C GLU A 799 30.28 30.78 -12.84
N CYS A 800 31.30 31.63 -13.02
CA CYS A 800 31.11 33.05 -13.29
C CYS A 800 31.96 33.61 -14.45
N GLY A 801 32.88 32.84 -15.00
CA GLY A 801 33.68 33.21 -16.18
C GLY A 801 34.95 34.03 -15.90
N PHE A 802 35.13 34.56 -14.69
CA PHE A 802 36.29 35.39 -14.35
C PHE A 802 37.60 34.60 -14.28
N GLU A 803 38.70 35.28 -14.59
CA GLU A 803 40.06 34.78 -14.39
C GLU A 803 40.29 34.47 -12.91
N THR A 804 40.75 33.25 -12.61
CA THR A 804 41.08 32.83 -11.25
C THR A 804 42.49 33.27 -10.89
N ILE A 805 42.72 33.48 -9.61
CA ILE A 805 44.03 33.81 -9.06
C ILE A 805 44.66 32.52 -8.55
N LYS A 806 45.90 32.28 -8.98
CA LYS A 806 46.74 31.20 -8.48
C LYS A 806 47.04 31.45 -7.00
N ARG A 807 46.71 30.53 -6.10
CA ARG A 807 47.14 30.63 -4.70
C ARG A 807 48.62 30.26 -4.63
N VAL A 808 49.48 31.24 -4.40
CA VAL A 808 50.93 31.06 -4.26
C VAL A 808 51.25 30.90 -2.77
N LEU A 809 51.96 29.82 -2.41
CA LEU A 809 52.40 29.58 -1.03
C LEU A 809 53.37 30.70 -0.60
N ASN A 810 53.11 31.33 0.55
CA ASN A 810 54.03 32.32 1.11
C ASN A 810 55.27 31.62 1.66
N THR A 811 56.27 31.45 0.80
CA THR A 811 57.49 30.68 1.09
C THR A 811 58.30 31.30 2.23
N GLU A 812 58.24 32.62 2.42
CA GLU A 812 58.92 33.32 3.51
C GLU A 812 58.25 33.00 4.85
N LEU A 813 56.91 33.10 4.92
CA LEU A 813 56.14 32.76 6.12
C LEU A 813 56.25 31.27 6.46
N TYR A 814 56.22 30.39 5.47
CA TYR A 814 56.43 28.95 5.65
C TYR A 814 57.79 28.66 6.31
N ARG A 815 58.88 29.29 5.81
CA ARG A 815 60.23 29.13 6.41
C ARG A 815 60.28 29.67 7.83
N GLN A 816 59.71 30.85 8.09
CA GLN A 816 59.64 31.41 9.44
C GLN A 816 58.88 30.50 10.41
N GLN A 817 57.77 29.89 9.96
CA GLN A 817 57.00 28.93 10.74
C GLN A 817 57.79 27.64 10.98
N LEU A 818 58.49 27.11 9.97
CA LEU A 818 59.34 25.93 10.11
C LEU A 818 60.51 26.18 11.08
N ASP A 819 61.21 27.30 10.91
CA ASP A 819 62.31 27.71 11.79
C ASP A 819 61.81 27.90 13.23
N TRP A 820 60.60 28.45 13.40
CA TRP A 820 59.96 28.53 14.70
C TRP A 820 59.73 27.15 15.32
N PHE A 821 59.17 26.19 14.57
CA PHE A 821 58.97 24.82 15.07
C PHE A 821 60.28 24.14 15.46
N ILE A 822 61.33 24.28 14.63
CA ILE A 822 62.66 23.76 14.91
C ILE A 822 63.25 24.40 16.17
N SER A 823 63.08 25.72 16.34
CA SER A 823 63.54 26.46 17.53
C SER A 823 62.83 26.05 18.83
N LYS A 824 61.65 25.41 18.73
CA LYS A 824 60.84 24.95 19.86
C LYS A 824 61.01 23.46 20.16
N ILE A 825 61.90 22.76 19.46
CA ILE A 825 62.23 21.37 19.80
C ILE A 825 62.83 21.33 21.21
N GLY A 826 62.28 20.44 22.05
CA GLY A 826 62.72 20.25 23.43
C GLY A 826 62.06 21.21 24.44
N THR A 827 61.11 22.06 24.02
CA THR A 827 60.25 22.82 24.93
C THR A 827 58.93 22.10 25.17
N GLU A 828 58.16 22.54 26.17
CA GLU A 828 56.79 22.04 26.46
C GLU A 828 55.80 22.22 25.30
N THR A 829 56.14 23.07 24.33
CA THR A 829 55.35 23.33 23.13
C THR A 829 55.40 22.15 22.15
N ILE A 830 56.54 21.45 22.04
CA ILE A 830 56.71 20.33 21.09
C ILE A 830 56.91 19.05 21.87
N GLU A 831 55.86 18.22 21.93
CA GLU A 831 55.87 16.96 22.68
C GLU A 831 56.86 15.95 22.08
N ASN A 832 56.96 15.93 20.75
CA ASN A 832 57.90 15.09 20.03
C ASN A 832 58.17 15.64 18.63
N SER A 833 59.34 15.36 18.07
CA SER A 833 59.69 15.73 16.70
C SER A 833 60.71 14.76 16.12
N GLY A 834 60.87 14.79 14.80
CA GLY A 834 61.89 14.04 14.11
C GLY A 834 62.02 14.44 12.65
N GLN A 835 63.06 13.92 12.00
CA GLN A 835 63.24 14.06 10.55
C GLN A 835 62.92 12.74 9.85
N ARG A 836 62.22 12.84 8.72
CA ARG A 836 61.97 11.73 7.80
C ARG A 836 63.22 11.44 6.98
N GLN A 837 63.18 10.33 6.21
CA GLN A 837 64.30 9.91 5.35
C GLN A 837 64.66 10.93 4.24
N ASP A 838 63.74 11.83 3.90
CA ASP A 838 63.93 12.94 2.96
C ASP A 838 64.53 14.20 3.61
N GLY A 839 64.92 14.15 4.89
CA GLY A 839 65.49 15.26 5.65
C GLY A 839 64.48 16.27 6.18
N LYS A 840 63.17 16.07 5.90
CA LYS A 840 62.10 16.98 6.30
C LYS A 840 61.55 16.64 7.70
N TRP A 841 61.10 17.66 8.41
CA TRP A 841 60.65 17.60 9.79
C TRP A 841 59.18 17.22 9.94
N TRP A 842 58.88 16.57 11.07
CA TRP A 842 57.55 16.44 11.63
C TRP A 842 57.59 16.78 13.13
N PHE A 843 56.45 17.24 13.65
CA PHE A 843 56.27 17.77 15.00
C PHE A 843 54.94 17.30 15.58
N ARG A 844 54.91 17.07 16.88
CA ARG A 844 53.69 16.96 17.69
C ARG A 844 53.56 18.25 18.50
N TRP A 845 52.74 19.18 18.02
CA TRP A 845 52.55 20.49 18.64
C TRP A 845 51.47 20.41 19.73
N CYS A 846 51.85 20.66 20.97
CA CYS A 846 50.94 20.79 22.10
C CYS A 846 50.39 22.21 22.19
N ARG A 847 49.07 22.34 22.39
CA ARG A 847 48.36 23.61 22.57
C ARG A 847 48.92 24.43 23.73
N GLY A 848 49.31 23.77 24.81
CA GLY A 848 49.73 24.43 26.05
C GLY A 848 48.63 25.35 26.59
N ASP A 849 49.00 26.59 26.91
CA ASP A 849 48.11 27.62 27.47
C ASP A 849 47.27 28.39 26.43
N LEU A 850 47.39 28.08 25.13
CA LEU A 850 46.61 28.74 24.09
C LEU A 850 45.13 28.35 24.18
N TYR A 851 44.23 29.31 23.91
CA TYR A 851 42.82 28.98 23.75
C TYR A 851 42.59 28.17 22.47
N PHE A 852 41.59 27.28 22.49
CA PHE A 852 41.28 26.39 21.37
C PHE A 852 41.12 27.14 20.03
N GLU A 853 40.41 28.26 20.02
CA GLU A 853 40.16 29.04 18.81
C GLU A 853 41.44 29.64 18.22
N GLU A 854 42.36 30.11 19.07
CA GLU A 854 43.67 30.62 18.65
C GLU A 854 44.56 29.51 18.10
N PHE A 855 44.53 28.33 18.73
CA PHE A 855 45.27 27.15 18.29
C PHE A 855 44.73 26.61 16.96
N PHE A 856 43.41 26.52 16.81
CA PHE A 856 42.76 26.09 15.57
C PHE A 856 43.04 27.05 14.39
N ASN A 857 42.98 28.36 14.63
CA ASN A 857 43.33 29.36 13.63
C ASN A 857 44.81 29.26 13.21
N ALA A 858 45.71 29.00 14.17
CA ALA A 858 47.12 28.78 13.87
C ALA A 858 47.36 27.51 13.04
N LEU A 859 46.69 26.41 13.36
CA LEU A 859 46.78 25.16 12.60
C LEU A 859 46.22 25.28 11.18
N THR A 860 45.12 26.02 11.03
CA THR A 860 44.54 26.35 9.72
C THR A 860 45.52 27.18 8.91
N SER A 861 46.14 28.20 9.52
CA SER A 861 47.19 29.01 8.88
C SER A 861 48.41 28.18 8.45
N LEU A 862 48.83 27.19 9.25
CA LEU A 862 49.93 26.30 8.88
C LEU A 862 49.58 25.40 7.70
N LYS A 863 48.36 24.85 7.69
CA LYS A 863 47.82 24.08 6.57
C LYS A 863 47.76 24.90 5.29
N ASP A 864 47.26 26.14 5.38
CA ASP A 864 47.17 27.08 4.26
C ASP A 864 48.54 27.49 3.71
N ASN A 865 49.57 27.50 4.56
CA ASN A 865 50.96 27.80 4.19
C ASN A 865 51.77 26.57 3.76
N GLY A 866 51.16 25.38 3.65
CA GLY A 866 51.78 24.19 3.04
C GLY A 866 52.28 23.12 4.02
N PHE A 867 52.03 23.24 5.32
CA PHE A 867 52.23 22.13 6.26
C PHE A 867 51.11 21.09 6.16
N GLN A 868 51.43 19.84 6.44
CA GLN A 868 50.43 18.78 6.57
C GLN A 868 49.89 18.72 7.99
N VAL A 869 48.59 18.93 8.14
CA VAL A 869 47.85 18.87 9.41
C VAL A 869 46.67 17.89 9.24
N PRO A 870 46.91 16.57 9.44
CA PRO A 870 45.94 15.54 9.09
C PRO A 870 44.67 15.52 9.96
N ASN A 871 44.73 16.03 11.19
CA ASN A 871 43.68 15.90 12.20
C ASN A 871 43.07 17.25 12.64
N LEU A 872 43.04 18.25 11.76
CA LEU A 872 42.60 19.63 12.09
C LEU A 872 41.23 19.70 12.79
N GLU A 873 40.30 18.80 12.43
CA GLU A 873 38.92 18.79 12.95
C GLU A 873 38.73 17.99 14.24
N THR A 874 39.75 17.28 14.72
CA THR A 874 39.64 16.38 15.89
C THR A 874 39.50 17.12 17.22
N GLY A 875 39.94 18.37 17.27
CA GLY A 875 39.88 19.19 18.48
C GLY A 875 40.93 18.83 19.55
N ASP A 876 41.86 17.92 19.23
CA ASP A 876 42.85 17.43 20.21
C ASP A 876 43.83 18.52 20.63
N ASP A 877 44.22 18.50 21.91
CA ASP A 877 45.20 19.41 22.51
C ASP A 877 46.64 19.19 22.00
N VAL A 878 46.89 18.09 21.26
CA VAL A 878 48.14 17.84 20.57
C VAL A 878 47.87 17.49 19.12
N GLN A 879 48.49 18.23 18.20
CA GLN A 879 48.29 18.08 16.76
C GLN A 879 49.57 17.68 16.04
N PHE A 880 49.44 16.78 15.07
CA PHE A 880 50.55 16.36 14.23
C PHE A 880 50.74 17.33 13.07
N ILE A 881 51.97 17.79 12.87
CA ILE A 881 52.32 18.77 11.86
C ILE A 881 53.57 18.28 11.15
N ALA A 882 53.53 18.18 9.83
CA ALA A 882 54.68 17.74 9.06
C ALA A 882 54.93 18.64 7.86
N GLU A 883 56.20 18.73 7.47
CA GLU A 883 56.57 19.24 6.16
C GLU A 883 55.97 18.36 5.05
N PRO A 884 55.61 18.91 3.88
CA PRO A 884 54.97 18.17 2.81
C PRO A 884 55.90 17.08 2.23
N PHE A 885 55.33 15.94 1.79
CA PHE A 885 56.11 14.83 1.21
C PHE A 885 56.75 15.15 -0.15
N VAL A 886 56.18 16.07 -0.92
CA VAL A 886 56.76 16.58 -2.17
C VAL A 886 57.45 17.92 -1.86
N GLU A 887 58.54 18.29 -2.53
CA GLU A 887 58.98 19.70 -2.50
C GLU A 887 57.76 20.59 -2.85
N ASN A 888 57.66 21.76 -2.23
CA ASN A 888 56.69 22.78 -2.64
C ASN A 888 57.08 23.25 -4.05
N ASN A 889 56.88 22.40 -5.05
CA ASN A 889 57.00 22.75 -6.44
C ASN A 889 55.97 23.86 -6.68
N ASP A 890 56.39 24.90 -7.37
CA ASP A 890 55.58 26.05 -7.80
C ASP A 890 54.32 25.68 -8.62
N GLU A 891 53.99 24.39 -8.80
CA GLU A 891 52.72 23.96 -9.41
C GLU A 891 51.56 24.30 -8.47
N ALA A 892 50.79 25.35 -8.79
CA ALA A 892 49.56 25.60 -8.04
C ALA A 892 48.55 24.49 -8.25
N LYS A 893 48.02 24.03 -7.12
CA LYS A 893 46.93 23.07 -7.06
C LYS A 893 45.60 23.73 -6.72
N ILE A 894 45.62 24.99 -6.25
CA ILE A 894 44.44 25.73 -5.81
C ILE A 894 44.34 27.04 -6.60
N PHE A 895 43.17 27.31 -7.16
CA PHE A 895 42.85 28.53 -7.87
C PHE A 895 41.57 29.16 -7.30
N ASP A 896 41.69 30.39 -6.83
CA ASP A 896 40.60 31.13 -6.21
C ASP A 896 39.92 32.05 -7.23
N CYS A 897 38.59 32.03 -7.28
CA CYS A 897 37.86 33.00 -8.09
C CYS A 897 37.70 34.32 -7.29
N PRO A 898 38.19 35.47 -7.80
CA PRO A 898 38.03 36.74 -7.09
C PRO A 898 36.58 37.25 -7.08
N ASN A 899 35.74 36.75 -7.99
CA ASN A 899 34.36 37.23 -8.17
C ASN A 899 33.28 36.36 -7.50
N CYS A 900 33.58 35.13 -7.09
CA CYS A 900 32.61 34.24 -6.46
C CYS A 900 33.32 33.23 -5.54
N LYS A 901 32.57 32.52 -4.70
CA LYS A 901 33.13 31.58 -3.71
C LYS A 901 33.72 30.28 -4.31
N ASN A 902 33.77 30.16 -5.64
CA ASN A 902 34.25 28.94 -6.29
C ASN A 902 35.77 28.83 -6.17
N VAL A 903 36.24 27.67 -5.71
CA VAL A 903 37.66 27.32 -5.57
C VAL A 903 37.93 26.07 -6.40
N ILE A 904 38.95 26.11 -7.25
CA ILE A 904 39.37 24.96 -8.06
C ILE A 904 40.56 24.33 -7.34
N GLU A 905 40.32 23.22 -6.65
CA GLU A 905 41.35 22.45 -5.96
C GLU A 905 41.64 21.14 -6.71
N LEU A 906 42.71 21.11 -7.49
CA LEU A 906 43.13 19.95 -8.30
C LEU A 906 43.64 18.77 -7.46
N SER A 907 43.82 18.94 -6.14
CA SER A 907 44.17 17.88 -5.18
C SER A 907 42.98 17.06 -4.70
N ASP A 908 41.75 17.51 -4.92
CA ASP A 908 40.54 16.77 -4.55
C ASP A 908 40.34 15.57 -5.49
N ASN A 909 40.71 14.38 -5.02
CA ASN A 909 40.62 13.14 -5.80
C ASN A 909 39.17 12.64 -6.02
N GLU A 910 38.18 13.15 -5.28
CA GLU A 910 36.77 12.82 -5.50
C GLU A 910 36.19 13.63 -6.67
N LEU A 911 36.55 14.92 -6.75
CA LEU A 911 36.07 15.82 -7.79
C LEU A 911 36.94 15.83 -9.06
N PHE A 912 38.26 15.63 -8.91
CA PHE A 912 39.25 15.67 -9.98
C PHE A 912 39.97 14.34 -10.11
N ASN A 913 39.32 13.38 -10.75
CA ASN A 913 39.96 12.13 -11.12
C ASN A 913 41.20 12.37 -12.03
N PHE A 914 42.09 11.37 -12.09
CA PHE A 914 43.34 11.45 -12.85
C PHE A 914 43.14 11.93 -14.31
N GLU A 915 42.06 11.49 -14.95
CA GLU A 915 41.72 11.79 -16.34
C GLU A 915 41.36 13.27 -16.52
N ARG A 916 40.54 13.82 -15.62
CA ARG A 916 40.19 15.25 -15.57
C ARG A 916 41.42 16.11 -15.34
N VAL A 917 42.26 15.73 -14.38
CA VAL A 917 43.52 16.46 -14.09
C VAL A 917 44.46 16.41 -15.30
N SER A 918 44.63 15.25 -15.92
CA SER A 918 45.46 15.09 -17.12
C SER A 918 44.96 15.96 -18.27
N ALA A 919 43.65 16.01 -18.52
CA ALA A 919 43.06 16.88 -19.53
C ALA A 919 43.28 18.36 -19.22
N ILE A 920 43.13 18.79 -17.96
CA ILE A 920 43.40 20.17 -17.50
C ILE A 920 44.86 20.51 -17.77
N LYS A 921 45.80 19.69 -17.26
CA LYS A 921 47.24 19.95 -17.39
C LYS A 921 47.71 19.96 -18.85
N TYR A 922 47.15 19.08 -19.69
CA TYR A 922 47.47 19.05 -21.13
C TYR A 922 47.07 20.33 -21.86
N PHE A 923 45.88 20.86 -21.59
CA PHE A 923 45.43 22.09 -22.25
C PHE A 923 46.12 23.32 -21.69
N HIS A 924 46.24 23.41 -20.37
CA HIS A 924 46.85 24.54 -19.64
C HIS A 924 48.35 24.36 -19.44
N ASN A 925 49.05 23.99 -20.51
CA ASN A 925 50.47 23.67 -20.50
C ASN A 925 51.40 24.83 -20.14
N ILE A 926 50.91 26.08 -20.14
CA ILE A 926 51.67 27.23 -19.61
C ILE A 926 51.65 27.26 -18.08
N ILE A 927 50.54 26.81 -17.48
CA ILE A 927 50.43 26.65 -16.01
C ILE A 927 51.17 25.40 -15.55
N PHE A 928 51.17 24.36 -16.40
CA PHE A 928 51.77 23.04 -16.13
C PHE A 928 52.77 22.66 -17.24
N PRO A 929 53.98 23.25 -17.24
CA PRO A 929 54.96 23.11 -18.34
C PRO A 929 55.61 21.72 -18.45
N ASP A 930 55.68 20.94 -17.37
CA ASP A 930 56.43 19.68 -17.31
C ASP A 930 55.64 18.41 -17.69
N HIS A 931 54.42 18.55 -18.22
CA HIS A 931 53.75 17.41 -18.86
C HIS A 931 54.30 17.19 -20.27
N GLU A 932 55.55 16.71 -20.34
CA GLU A 932 56.13 16.22 -21.57
C GLU A 932 55.21 15.20 -22.24
N ARG A 933 55.16 15.35 -23.57
CA ARG A 933 54.49 14.50 -24.55
C ARG A 933 54.89 13.03 -24.33
N THR A 934 54.05 12.27 -23.63
CA THR A 934 54.00 10.80 -23.71
C THR A 934 52.59 10.35 -24.06
#